data_AF-S2J6I5-F1
#
_entry.id   AF-S2J6I5-F1
#
_cell.length_a   1.000
_cell.length_b   1.000
_cell.length_c   1.000
_cell.angle_alpha   90.00
_cell.angle_beta   90.00
_cell.angle_gamma   90.00
#
_symmetry.space_group_name_H-M   'P 1'
#
loop_
_entity.id
_entity.type
_entity.pdbx_description
1 polymer ?
#
loop_
_entity_poly.entity_id
_entity_poly.type
_entity_poly.pdbx_seq_one_letter_code
_entity_poly.pdbx_strand_id
1 'polypeptide(L)'
;MVGEPEDIDHKAEAEFTKLIFKMVNIVIRAKRKEPTADRVQRFIAVFLQYAQKKDEEAKSKARKKRRGLLNTATATQPSSSTEAAKPSNEDPDVEMQEGEVDQRAAVESEVEAEAEKKDESAAEEESDEEDDHEDQGYETITSRFVERLLKYLFQGFSDAKASVRVRCCQIIALCISSMGELDEDLYQELKRHLFEGHIDREASVRAQAVTALCRLQSDTEIDPLDGQTIHEKLMWSVRHDPSSEVRRLILFNIDVTAEAIPYVVKSIRDPDDTNRRVVYLKTLSNLEDFRVLSFEERLQVLKWGLNDRSELVRKAATKMFAENWIKHARRNLIEFLERLEATKPQMSDLIEKLFKEFFKIRSDVFNESVFDDEFWSNLSGESALLARMMIEYLQSQDEEDERLDKILPSVTQHVMNLENYYNLYQQYNNTEDNAFNYEYIVVQMLDIALCLDYADEMGRKKMFNLLRDILRAYEVIDSHLERILKVFRKISIDERDFTRSIIEIISDIQEEAAVPYLDMEDDVATKRAKLDDNNSSSPVAETLKSSTNVEEIASSQDVPNPDIDKLVAKLRCLNICRRMLENSYEPLTDNSILYGLLNDLIVPAVQDGDSLLRQEGLHCLGLCCTLDKGLAQHNVALFINCIKNGHEVLVKIAVRTLGDILLMYGVDAMSEHLTDTHDIRTVFEFGLDHDNGEIQSLTTQSLCKLMLFNRYTDDELLRLMVLLYFFPNTEMDEHSNMIHQCLAYFFPAYCFSSLEHQKSMSNITIAVLEELCNIFSDLEKDESMTNPKQIAEMLADWNDPRKLTKSQANIRATPEEQDFTTPGKLALQALTIIFIEDEGLLRKTMLTFVTRLYLNGANKSDLIEIKKQIIKINEEKPLKLQPARKALSKIVDTIDSIVDLEQEDDEENTQQDKDDANNEKQNENENADQAEEEEDQESDNGSSILGSNLDHQIELSDDEDDEKQDQDDEDEGEDEDSPPLPPRGKPRVLRRRIIKQEEDEEEEEEEEEDTDAHSAFEDD
;
A
#
# COMPACT_ATOMS: atom_id res chain seq x y z
N MET A 1 -8.27 29.83 64.82
CA MET A 1 -8.64 28.41 65.06
C MET A 1 -9.47 27.87 63.89
N VAL A 2 -8.79 27.15 63.01
CA VAL A 2 -9.18 26.03 62.13
C VAL A 2 -7.82 25.48 61.72
N GLY A 3 -7.53 24.21 62.01
CA GLY A 3 -6.20 23.63 61.80
C GLY A 3 -5.36 23.36 63.05
N GLU A 4 -5.96 23.27 64.25
CA GLU A 4 -5.36 22.43 65.30
C GLU A 4 -5.79 20.96 65.06
N PRO A 5 -4.91 19.97 65.35
CA PRO A 5 -5.15 18.56 65.06
C PRO A 5 -6.04 17.87 66.10
N GLU A 6 -7.20 18.48 66.41
CA GLU A 6 -8.21 17.88 67.28
C GLU A 6 -9.37 17.31 66.43
N ASP A 7 -9.81 16.09 66.78
CA ASP A 7 -10.83 15.26 66.12
C ASP A 7 -10.46 14.57 64.77
N ILE A 8 -9.17 14.32 64.48
CA ILE A 8 -8.82 13.21 63.56
C ILE A 8 -8.96 11.89 64.32
N ASP A 9 -10.06 11.17 64.11
CA ASP A 9 -10.22 9.80 64.63
C ASP A 9 -9.33 8.81 63.85
N HIS A 10 -8.06 8.74 64.24
CA HIS A 10 -7.09 7.78 63.70
C HIS A 10 -7.52 6.31 63.85
N LYS A 11 -8.42 6.00 64.79
CA LYS A 11 -8.94 4.64 64.95
C LYS A 11 -9.99 4.34 63.87
N ALA A 12 -10.91 5.27 63.61
CA ALA A 12 -11.83 5.17 62.48
C ALA A 12 -11.09 5.19 61.13
N GLU A 13 -10.05 6.03 60.98
CA GLU A 13 -9.17 6.06 59.80
C GLU A 13 -8.52 4.68 59.54
N ALA A 14 -8.00 4.04 60.60
CA ALA A 14 -7.41 2.70 60.53
C ALA A 14 -8.44 1.59 60.26
N GLU A 15 -9.62 1.65 60.89
CA GLU A 15 -10.72 0.70 60.64
C GLU A 15 -11.27 0.82 59.21
N PHE A 16 -11.42 2.05 58.69
CA PHE A 16 -11.78 2.32 57.30
C PHE A 16 -10.74 1.77 56.31
N THR A 17 -9.46 2.10 56.50
CA THR A 17 -8.35 1.63 55.66
C THR A 17 -8.30 0.09 55.61
N LYS A 18 -8.46 -0.55 56.78
CA LYS A 18 -8.52 -2.01 56.91
C LYS A 18 -9.71 -2.63 56.18
N LEU A 19 -10.87 -1.97 56.18
CA LEU A 19 -12.05 -2.43 55.43
C LEU A 19 -11.82 -2.31 53.92
N ILE A 20 -11.28 -1.19 53.45
CA ILE A 20 -10.94 -0.98 52.04
C ILE A 20 -9.94 -2.05 51.57
N PHE A 21 -8.85 -2.29 52.29
CA PHE A 21 -7.86 -3.30 51.88
C PHE A 21 -8.44 -4.73 51.90
N LYS A 22 -9.39 -5.03 52.79
CA LYS A 22 -10.14 -6.29 52.74
C LYS A 22 -10.95 -6.43 51.44
N MET A 23 -11.50 -5.35 50.90
CA MET A 23 -12.22 -5.36 49.62
C MET A 23 -11.25 -5.39 48.42
N VAL A 24 -10.14 -4.64 48.46
CA VAL A 24 -9.06 -4.71 47.46
C VAL A 24 -8.54 -6.14 47.31
N ASN A 25 -8.38 -6.89 48.41
CA ASN A 25 -7.99 -8.31 48.38
C ASN A 25 -8.94 -9.22 47.57
N ILE A 26 -10.22 -8.89 47.48
CA ILE A 26 -11.19 -9.63 46.66
C ILE A 26 -10.95 -9.27 45.19
N VAL A 27 -10.82 -7.97 44.90
CA VAL A 27 -10.62 -7.40 43.56
C VAL A 27 -9.30 -7.85 42.91
N ILE A 28 -8.18 -7.87 43.65
CA ILE A 28 -6.88 -8.27 43.08
C ILE A 28 -6.79 -9.78 42.77
N ARG A 29 -7.70 -10.58 43.33
CA ARG A 29 -7.80 -12.02 43.04
C ARG A 29 -8.77 -12.34 41.91
N ALA A 30 -9.54 -11.35 41.44
CA ALA A 30 -10.47 -11.47 40.32
C ALA A 30 -9.73 -11.68 38.99
N LYS A 31 -10.38 -12.33 38.03
CA LYS A 31 -9.80 -12.51 36.68
C LYS A 31 -9.84 -11.18 35.90
N ARG A 32 -8.99 -11.02 34.88
CA ARG A 32 -8.89 -9.80 34.02
C ARG A 32 -10.24 -9.37 33.40
N LYS A 33 -11.10 -10.33 33.03
CA LYS A 33 -12.40 -10.08 32.37
C LYS A 33 -13.58 -10.13 33.35
N GLU A 34 -13.47 -9.49 34.51
CA GLU A 34 -14.50 -9.52 35.55
C GLU A 34 -15.10 -8.12 35.78
N PRO A 35 -16.26 -7.77 35.17
CA PRO A 35 -16.77 -6.40 35.15
C PRO A 35 -17.10 -5.82 36.52
N THR A 36 -17.33 -6.65 37.52
CA THR A 36 -17.53 -6.22 38.91
C THR A 36 -16.21 -5.76 39.54
N ALA A 37 -15.10 -6.47 39.28
CA ALA A 37 -13.78 -6.03 39.72
C ALA A 37 -13.37 -4.71 39.05
N ASP A 38 -13.59 -4.59 37.74
CA ASP A 38 -13.30 -3.38 36.97
C ASP A 38 -14.07 -2.16 37.52
N ARG A 39 -15.36 -2.33 37.85
CA ARG A 39 -16.18 -1.29 38.48
C ARG A 39 -15.66 -0.87 39.85
N VAL A 40 -15.20 -1.82 40.69
CA VAL A 40 -14.64 -1.49 42.01
C VAL A 40 -13.29 -0.77 41.88
N GLN A 41 -12.43 -1.14 40.93
CA GLN A 41 -11.18 -0.40 40.68
C GLN A 41 -11.45 1.04 40.23
N ARG A 42 -12.40 1.25 39.31
CA ARG A 42 -12.83 2.60 38.91
C ARG A 42 -13.41 3.39 40.08
N PHE A 43 -14.18 2.75 40.96
CA PHE A 43 -14.68 3.39 42.18
C PHE A 43 -13.54 3.86 43.10
N ILE A 44 -12.46 3.08 43.26
CA ILE A 44 -11.29 3.50 44.06
C ILE A 44 -10.64 4.77 43.48
N ALA A 45 -10.45 4.82 42.15
CA ALA A 45 -9.90 5.99 41.48
C ALA A 45 -10.80 7.23 41.61
N VAL A 46 -12.12 7.08 41.39
CA VAL A 46 -13.09 8.17 41.56
C VAL A 46 -13.20 8.64 43.02
N PHE A 47 -13.09 7.73 43.99
CA PHE A 47 -13.04 8.07 45.41
C PHE A 47 -11.81 8.91 45.75
N LEU A 48 -10.62 8.54 45.26
CA LEU A 48 -9.40 9.33 45.43
C LEU A 48 -9.51 10.70 44.78
N GLN A 49 -10.02 10.78 43.55
CA GLN A 49 -10.25 12.05 42.86
C GLN A 49 -11.21 12.97 43.64
N TYR A 50 -12.28 12.41 44.21
CA TYR A 50 -13.20 13.14 45.08
C TYR A 50 -12.53 13.62 46.37
N ALA A 51 -11.71 12.76 47.01
CA ALA A 51 -11.00 13.09 48.24
C ALA A 51 -9.98 14.22 48.03
N GLN A 52 -9.15 14.14 46.97
CA GLN A 52 -8.20 15.21 46.62
C GLN A 52 -8.90 16.54 46.37
N LYS A 53 -10.00 16.55 45.60
CA LYS A 53 -10.81 17.75 45.39
C LYS A 53 -11.33 18.36 46.71
N LYS A 54 -11.62 17.54 47.73
CA LYS A 54 -12.03 18.03 49.05
C LYS A 54 -10.87 18.59 49.86
N ASP A 55 -9.67 18.03 49.74
CA ASP A 55 -8.47 18.60 50.33
C ASP A 55 -8.07 19.92 49.65
N GLU A 56 -8.18 20.05 48.33
CA GLU A 56 -8.01 21.32 47.60
C GLU A 56 -9.03 22.38 48.02
N GLU A 57 -10.32 22.01 48.10
CA GLU A 57 -11.37 22.89 48.64
C GLU A 57 -11.07 23.34 50.07
N ALA A 58 -10.46 22.48 50.90
CA ALA A 58 -10.07 22.79 52.27
C ALA A 58 -8.83 23.71 52.32
N LYS A 59 -7.76 23.39 51.58
CA LYS A 59 -6.56 24.24 51.40
C LYS A 59 -6.97 25.64 50.91
N SER A 60 -7.83 25.75 49.91
CA SER A 60 -8.35 27.03 49.39
C SER A 60 -9.14 27.83 50.44
N LYS A 61 -10.00 27.17 51.23
CA LYS A 61 -10.73 27.82 52.35
C LYS A 61 -9.77 28.25 53.47
N ALA A 62 -8.72 27.48 53.76
CA ALA A 62 -7.70 27.81 54.74
C ALA A 62 -6.86 29.04 54.31
N ARG A 63 -6.36 29.07 53.07
CA ARG A 63 -5.65 30.23 52.49
C ARG A 63 -6.52 31.49 52.51
N LYS A 64 -7.79 31.40 52.08
CA LYS A 64 -8.75 32.52 52.18
C LYS A 64 -9.00 32.98 53.62
N LYS A 65 -8.96 32.07 54.60
CA LYS A 65 -9.09 32.41 56.03
C LYS A 65 -7.82 33.04 56.62
N ARG A 66 -6.60 32.62 56.25
CA ARG A 66 -5.34 33.31 56.61
C ARG A 66 -5.35 34.74 56.06
N ARG A 67 -5.62 34.91 54.76
CA ARG A 67 -5.70 36.23 54.09
C ARG A 67 -6.77 37.15 54.70
N GLY A 68 -7.88 36.58 55.20
CA GLY A 68 -8.92 37.30 55.95
C GLY A 68 -8.57 37.69 57.39
N LEU A 69 -7.55 37.06 58.02
CA LEU A 69 -7.07 37.45 59.35
C LEU A 69 -5.97 38.53 59.30
N LEU A 70 -5.12 38.55 58.26
CA LEU A 70 -4.05 39.56 58.12
C LEU A 70 -4.59 41.00 58.11
N ASN A 71 -5.79 41.23 57.55
CA ASN A 71 -6.44 42.55 57.51
C ASN A 71 -6.97 43.07 58.87
N THR A 72 -6.55 42.51 60.02
CA THR A 72 -7.06 42.90 61.34
C THR A 72 -5.99 43.17 62.42
N ALA A 73 -4.99 44.01 62.13
CA ALA A 73 -4.10 44.56 63.16
C ALA A 73 -3.67 46.02 62.92
N THR A 74 -3.98 46.90 63.89
CA THR A 74 -3.65 48.35 63.98
C THR A 74 -4.38 49.28 62.98
N ALA A 75 -4.86 50.48 63.34
CA ALA A 75 -4.48 51.35 64.47
C ALA A 75 -5.64 52.09 65.19
N THR A 76 -5.40 52.33 66.48
CA THR A 76 -5.73 53.46 67.40
C THR A 76 -6.95 54.39 67.21
N GLN A 77 -7.69 54.58 68.32
CA GLN A 77 -8.75 55.55 68.64
C GLN A 77 -8.30 57.04 68.77
N PRO A 78 -9.18 58.05 69.09
CA PRO A 78 -10.67 58.17 68.98
C PRO A 78 -11.19 59.55 68.46
N SER A 79 -12.49 59.70 68.17
CA SER A 79 -13.32 60.81 68.75
C SER A 79 -14.84 60.77 68.44
N SER A 80 -15.64 60.95 69.51
CA SER A 80 -16.98 61.57 69.63
C SER A 80 -18.17 61.26 68.67
N SER A 81 -19.20 60.66 69.30
CA SER A 81 -20.57 61.23 69.53
C SER A 81 -21.81 60.73 68.74
N THR A 82 -22.82 60.30 69.52
CA THR A 82 -24.30 60.33 69.32
C THR A 82 -24.93 59.59 68.12
N GLU A 83 -25.72 58.53 68.35
CA GLU A 83 -27.21 58.52 68.51
C GLU A 83 -27.99 58.74 67.19
N ALA A 84 -29.06 58.00 66.83
CA ALA A 84 -29.75 56.86 67.46
C ALA A 84 -30.71 56.16 66.45
N ALA A 85 -31.36 55.09 66.93
CA ALA A 85 -32.68 54.55 66.51
C ALA A 85 -32.82 53.61 65.27
N LYS A 86 -33.31 52.40 65.60
CA LYS A 86 -34.08 51.38 64.84
C LYS A 86 -35.54 51.87 64.52
N PRO A 87 -36.45 51.11 63.84
CA PRO A 87 -36.35 49.76 63.22
C PRO A 87 -37.12 49.54 61.86
N SER A 88 -37.12 48.27 61.40
CA SER A 88 -38.24 47.43 60.89
C SER A 88 -38.70 47.39 59.41
N ASN A 89 -38.59 46.15 58.87
CA ASN A 89 -39.58 45.31 58.15
C ASN A 89 -39.85 45.40 56.62
N GLU A 90 -39.96 44.16 56.07
CA GLU A 90 -40.83 43.64 55.00
C GLU A 90 -40.56 43.98 53.50
N ASP A 91 -40.08 42.95 52.76
CA ASP A 91 -40.63 42.29 51.55
C ASP A 91 -41.75 42.97 50.71
N PRO A 92 -41.98 42.57 49.42
CA PRO A 92 -41.07 41.99 48.40
C PRO A 92 -41.36 42.53 46.96
N ASP A 93 -40.93 41.79 45.93
CA ASP A 93 -41.40 41.74 44.52
C ASP A 93 -41.22 42.96 43.57
N VAL A 94 -40.72 42.70 42.35
CA VAL A 94 -41.51 42.55 41.10
C VAL A 94 -40.59 42.30 39.88
N GLU A 95 -41.11 41.57 38.90
CA GLU A 95 -40.49 41.02 37.68
C GLU A 95 -40.26 42.04 36.53
N MET A 96 -39.84 41.49 35.37
CA MET A 96 -39.96 42.00 33.98
C MET A 96 -38.84 42.93 33.44
N GLN A 97 -38.42 42.86 32.17
CA GLN A 97 -38.60 41.82 31.12
C GLN A 97 -37.51 41.95 30.03
N GLU A 98 -37.50 40.98 29.11
CA GLU A 98 -36.62 40.77 27.95
C GLU A 98 -36.56 41.93 26.93
N GLY A 99 -35.55 41.87 26.03
CA GLY A 99 -35.45 42.70 24.82
C GLY A 99 -34.40 42.15 23.84
N GLU A 100 -34.85 41.74 22.65
CA GLU A 100 -34.07 40.99 21.63
C GLU A 100 -33.29 41.87 20.62
N VAL A 101 -32.10 41.38 20.22
CA VAL A 101 -31.59 41.16 18.84
C VAL A 101 -31.86 42.17 17.70
N ASP A 102 -30.79 42.75 17.11
CA ASP A 102 -30.39 42.65 15.67
C ASP A 102 -29.07 43.43 15.41
N GLN A 103 -27.97 42.83 14.90
CA GLN A 103 -27.56 42.49 13.52
C GLN A 103 -26.87 43.59 12.68
N ARG A 104 -25.71 43.21 12.08
CA ARG A 104 -25.04 43.72 10.84
C ARG A 104 -24.44 45.15 10.89
N ALA A 105 -23.24 45.46 10.38
CA ALA A 105 -22.29 44.77 9.49
C ALA A 105 -20.90 45.47 9.48
N ALA A 106 -19.87 44.70 9.09
CA ALA A 106 -18.61 45.04 8.39
C ALA A 106 -17.91 46.42 8.57
N VAL A 107 -16.57 46.38 8.77
CA VAL A 107 -15.52 46.70 7.78
C VAL A 107 -14.13 46.53 8.43
N GLU A 108 -13.11 46.23 7.63
CA GLU A 108 -11.72 45.98 8.05
C GLU A 108 -10.89 47.27 8.30
N SER A 109 -9.68 47.07 8.82
CA SER A 109 -8.52 47.99 8.92
C SER A 109 -8.44 48.93 10.14
N GLU A 110 -7.20 49.08 10.62
CA GLU A 110 -6.68 50.01 11.65
C GLU A 110 -7.27 49.93 13.07
N VAL A 111 -6.59 49.19 13.98
CA VAL A 111 -6.12 49.72 15.29
C VAL A 111 -4.84 48.98 15.70
N GLU A 112 -3.67 49.52 15.36
CA GLU A 112 -2.59 49.58 16.37
C GLU A 112 -2.99 50.63 17.42
N ALA A 113 -2.48 50.50 18.65
CA ALA A 113 -2.81 51.33 19.84
C ALA A 113 -4.05 50.92 20.66
N GLU A 114 -3.98 49.75 21.31
CA GLU A 114 -4.36 49.67 22.73
C GLU A 114 -3.38 48.83 23.57
N ALA A 115 -2.09 48.93 23.23
CA ALA A 115 -0.99 48.46 24.06
C ALA A 115 -0.55 49.55 25.07
N GLU A 116 -1.47 50.08 25.87
CA GLU A 116 -1.15 51.09 26.90
C GLU A 116 -2.23 51.21 28.00
N LYS A 117 -2.50 50.09 28.71
CA LYS A 117 -3.16 50.06 30.06
C LYS A 117 -3.16 48.67 30.71
N LYS A 118 -1.99 48.03 30.73
CA LYS A 118 -1.74 46.79 31.49
C LYS A 118 -0.45 46.86 32.31
N ASP A 119 -0.05 48.08 32.66
CA ASP A 119 1.21 48.40 33.33
C ASP A 119 0.95 49.25 34.58
N GLU A 120 -0.06 48.85 35.38
CA GLU A 120 -0.37 49.45 36.69
C GLU A 120 -1.09 48.47 37.64
N SER A 121 -0.94 47.14 37.41
CA SER A 121 -1.33 46.09 38.37
C SER A 121 -0.19 45.15 38.76
N ALA A 122 1.05 45.43 38.30
CA ALA A 122 2.25 44.67 38.61
C ALA A 122 3.03 45.23 39.83
N ALA A 123 2.42 46.12 40.61
CA ALA A 123 3.05 46.87 41.71
C ALA A 123 2.43 46.62 43.10
N GLU A 124 1.51 45.66 43.23
CA GLU A 124 0.97 45.19 44.52
C GLU A 124 1.19 43.67 44.76
N GLU A 125 1.99 42.99 43.93
CA GLU A 125 2.33 41.56 44.12
C GLU A 125 3.74 41.33 44.73
N GLU A 126 4.61 42.34 44.78
CA GLU A 126 5.97 42.25 45.39
C GLU A 126 6.00 42.37 46.94
N SER A 127 4.93 41.96 47.64
CA SER A 127 4.95 41.89 49.12
C SER A 127 4.31 40.64 49.75
N ASP A 128 3.85 39.66 48.96
CA ASP A 128 3.29 38.40 49.48
C ASP A 128 4.35 37.26 49.56
N GLU A 129 5.61 37.47 49.11
CA GLU A 129 6.66 36.41 49.05
C GLU A 129 7.24 35.96 50.42
N GLU A 130 6.95 36.63 51.54
CA GLU A 130 7.51 36.25 52.86
C GLU A 130 6.70 35.17 53.63
N ASP A 131 5.49 34.77 53.17
CA ASP A 131 4.62 33.80 53.89
C ASP A 131 4.57 32.39 53.23
N ASP A 132 5.18 32.20 52.05
CA ASP A 132 5.16 30.92 51.29
C ASP A 132 6.12 29.83 51.85
N HIS A 133 6.99 30.19 52.79
CA HIS A 133 7.91 29.23 53.44
C HIS A 133 7.24 28.31 54.49
N GLU A 134 5.93 28.44 54.76
CA GLU A 134 5.18 27.58 55.70
C GLU A 134 4.31 26.47 55.05
N ASP A 135 4.16 26.39 53.73
CA ASP A 135 3.30 25.37 53.09
C ASP A 135 4.01 24.01 52.86
N GLN A 136 5.07 23.72 53.63
CA GLN A 136 5.76 22.42 53.63
C GLN A 136 4.88 21.32 54.26
N GLY A 137 4.29 20.47 53.41
CA GLY A 137 3.87 19.13 53.81
C GLY A 137 2.65 19.05 54.74
N TYR A 138 1.54 19.70 54.39
CA TYR A 138 0.25 19.46 55.07
C TYR A 138 -0.24 18.02 54.87
N GLU A 139 0.04 17.15 55.84
CA GLU A 139 -0.32 15.73 55.84
C GLU A 139 -1.83 15.51 56.04
N THR A 140 -2.57 15.37 54.93
CA THR A 140 -4.03 15.18 54.96
C THR A 140 -4.43 13.73 55.26
N ILE A 141 -5.72 13.51 55.52
CA ILE A 141 -6.28 12.14 55.61
C ILE A 141 -6.11 11.41 54.26
N THR A 142 -6.22 12.14 53.14
CA THR A 142 -6.06 11.58 51.79
C THR A 142 -4.60 11.19 51.51
N SER A 143 -3.62 12.02 51.85
CA SER A 143 -2.20 11.68 51.61
C SER A 143 -1.78 10.43 52.39
N ARG A 144 -2.15 10.33 53.69
CA ARG A 144 -1.97 9.09 54.48
C ARG A 144 -2.66 7.87 53.89
N PHE A 145 -3.85 8.05 53.32
CA PHE A 145 -4.58 6.95 52.68
C PHE A 145 -3.91 6.51 51.38
N VAL A 146 -3.43 7.45 50.56
CA VAL A 146 -2.66 7.18 49.33
C VAL A 146 -1.35 6.45 49.64
N GLU A 147 -0.56 6.94 50.60
CA GLU A 147 0.69 6.31 51.05
C GLU A 147 0.47 4.85 51.47
N ARG A 148 -0.52 4.62 52.35
CA ARG A 148 -0.87 3.26 52.82
C ARG A 148 -1.39 2.39 51.68
N LEU A 149 -2.17 2.93 50.75
CA LEU A 149 -2.70 2.19 49.60
C LEU A 149 -1.58 1.77 48.65
N LEU A 150 -0.65 2.67 48.33
CA LEU A 150 0.53 2.38 47.51
C LEU A 150 1.38 1.27 48.14
N LYS A 151 1.81 1.45 49.40
CA LYS A 151 2.58 0.45 50.17
C LYS A 151 1.84 -0.88 50.34
N TYR A 152 0.51 -0.90 50.22
CA TYR A 152 -0.28 -2.13 50.18
C TYR A 152 -0.27 -2.80 48.79
N LEU A 153 -0.43 -2.02 47.71
CA LEU A 153 -0.48 -2.52 46.33
C LEU A 153 0.89 -3.01 45.83
N PHE A 154 1.98 -2.34 46.24
CA PHE A 154 3.37 -2.69 45.97
C PHE A 154 3.70 -4.15 46.32
N GLN A 155 3.17 -4.67 47.42
CA GLN A 155 3.33 -6.07 47.84
C GLN A 155 2.80 -7.08 46.80
N GLY A 156 1.87 -6.66 45.94
CA GLY A 156 1.30 -7.47 44.87
C GLY A 156 2.12 -7.49 43.57
N PHE A 157 3.14 -6.64 43.40
CA PHE A 157 3.95 -6.60 42.18
C PHE A 157 4.86 -7.83 42.02
N SER A 158 5.23 -8.50 43.11
CA SER A 158 6.03 -9.72 43.07
C SER A 158 5.22 -11.02 43.22
N ASP A 159 3.89 -10.97 43.17
CA ASP A 159 3.04 -12.17 43.33
C ASP A 159 3.21 -13.13 42.13
N ALA A 160 3.30 -14.43 42.41
CA ALA A 160 3.41 -15.47 41.39
C ALA A 160 2.24 -15.46 40.39
N LYS A 161 1.05 -15.04 40.81
CA LYS A 161 -0.15 -14.96 39.98
C LYS A 161 -0.20 -13.65 39.19
N ALA A 162 -0.12 -13.78 37.87
CA ALA A 162 -0.29 -12.68 36.92
C ALA A 162 -1.50 -11.79 37.23
N SER A 163 -2.66 -12.38 37.57
CA SER A 163 -3.88 -11.62 37.88
C SER A 163 -3.72 -10.62 39.03
N VAL A 164 -2.94 -10.96 40.06
CA VAL A 164 -2.67 -10.07 41.20
C VAL A 164 -1.80 -8.90 40.76
N ARG A 165 -0.69 -9.19 40.06
CA ARG A 165 0.22 -8.17 39.52
C ARG A 165 -0.51 -7.18 38.60
N VAL A 166 -1.31 -7.69 37.65
CA VAL A 166 -2.16 -6.88 36.75
C VAL A 166 -3.09 -5.99 37.55
N ARG A 167 -3.84 -6.54 38.51
CA ARG A 167 -4.87 -5.78 39.24
C ARG A 167 -4.28 -4.73 40.18
N CYS A 168 -3.12 -5.00 40.80
CA CYS A 168 -2.40 -3.99 41.58
C CYS A 168 -1.89 -2.84 40.69
N CYS A 169 -1.20 -3.18 39.60
CA CYS A 169 -0.67 -2.18 38.67
C CYS A 169 -1.78 -1.36 37.99
N GLN A 170 -2.91 -1.99 37.66
CA GLN A 170 -4.11 -1.31 37.13
C GLN A 170 -4.74 -0.32 38.12
N ILE A 171 -4.80 -0.66 39.42
CA ILE A 171 -5.30 0.29 40.42
C ILE A 171 -4.37 1.51 40.49
N ILE A 172 -3.05 1.30 40.51
CA ILE A 172 -2.07 2.40 40.47
C ILE A 172 -2.26 3.24 39.21
N ALA A 173 -2.28 2.64 38.02
CA ALA A 173 -2.44 3.33 36.74
C ALA A 173 -3.74 4.16 36.65
N LEU A 174 -4.85 3.68 37.22
CA LEU A 174 -6.12 4.41 37.27
C LEU A 174 -6.10 5.55 38.31
N CYS A 175 -5.33 5.43 39.37
CA CYS A 175 -5.31 6.40 40.48
C CYS A 175 -4.22 7.46 40.35
N ILE A 176 -3.22 7.27 39.48
CA ILE A 176 -1.96 8.06 39.48
C ILE A 176 -2.18 9.57 39.37
N SER A 177 -3.05 10.03 38.48
CA SER A 177 -3.43 11.45 38.33
C SER A 177 -4.32 11.99 39.45
N SER A 178 -4.61 11.19 40.48
CA SER A 178 -5.43 11.52 41.66
C SER A 178 -4.74 11.14 42.97
N MET A 179 -3.43 10.89 42.94
CA MET A 179 -2.63 10.62 44.15
C MET A 179 -2.23 11.89 44.91
N GLY A 180 -2.18 13.04 44.23
CA GLY A 180 -1.70 14.30 44.78
C GLY A 180 -0.17 14.35 44.87
N GLU A 181 0.35 15.28 45.67
CA GLU A 181 1.78 15.34 46.00
C GLU A 181 2.19 14.09 46.80
N LEU A 182 3.26 13.43 46.36
CA LEU A 182 3.89 12.29 47.06
C LEU A 182 5.21 12.76 47.66
N ASP A 183 5.63 12.14 48.77
CA ASP A 183 7.02 12.28 49.23
C ASP A 183 8.00 11.58 48.28
N GLU A 184 9.24 12.05 48.26
CA GLU A 184 10.27 11.60 47.32
C GLU A 184 10.56 10.10 47.44
N ASP A 185 10.70 9.58 48.67
CA ASP A 185 10.98 8.16 48.91
C ASP A 185 9.85 7.27 48.34
N LEU A 186 8.58 7.67 48.54
CA LEU A 186 7.40 6.98 48.03
C LEU A 186 7.27 7.10 46.49
N TYR A 187 7.65 8.23 45.91
CA TYR A 187 7.67 8.43 44.46
C TYR A 187 8.73 7.54 43.78
N GLN A 188 9.94 7.45 44.34
CA GLN A 188 10.96 6.53 43.86
C GLN A 188 10.58 5.06 44.07
N GLU A 189 9.89 4.72 45.16
CA GLU A 189 9.34 3.37 45.37
C GLU A 189 8.27 3.01 44.32
N LEU A 190 7.40 3.97 43.97
CA LEU A 190 6.42 3.84 42.87
C LEU A 190 7.11 3.63 41.52
N LYS A 191 8.10 4.47 41.16
CA LYS A 191 8.90 4.34 39.93
C LYS A 191 9.53 2.96 39.80
N ARG A 192 10.24 2.49 40.85
CA ARG A 192 10.87 1.16 40.88
C ARG A 192 9.86 0.05 40.59
N HIS A 193 8.70 0.06 41.24
CA HIS A 193 7.67 -0.96 41.01
C HIS A 193 7.02 -0.87 39.62
N LEU A 194 6.86 0.33 39.06
CA LEU A 194 6.40 0.50 37.68
C LEU A 194 7.45 -0.01 36.67
N PHE A 195 8.75 0.18 36.92
CA PHE A 195 9.83 -0.40 36.10
C PHE A 195 9.88 -1.94 36.20
N GLU A 196 9.69 -2.52 37.38
CA GLU A 196 9.52 -3.98 37.53
C GLU A 196 8.31 -4.50 36.73
N GLY A 197 7.17 -3.80 36.80
CA GLY A 197 5.96 -4.13 36.04
C GLY A 197 6.10 -3.92 34.53
N HIS A 198 6.97 -3.00 34.10
CA HIS A 198 7.24 -2.68 32.70
C HIS A 198 7.96 -3.82 31.96
N ILE A 199 8.80 -4.59 32.65
CA ILE A 199 9.54 -5.74 32.10
C ILE A 199 8.93 -7.11 32.48
N ASP A 200 7.68 -7.13 32.97
CA ASP A 200 6.99 -8.37 33.37
C ASP A 200 6.84 -9.38 32.21
N ARG A 201 6.89 -10.66 32.53
CA ARG A 201 6.68 -11.76 31.56
C ARG A 201 5.30 -11.72 30.91
N GLU A 202 4.31 -11.16 31.59
CA GLU A 202 2.92 -11.08 31.16
C GLU A 202 2.63 -9.72 30.53
N ALA A 203 2.34 -9.70 29.23
CA ALA A 203 2.00 -8.47 28.50
C ALA A 203 0.87 -7.65 29.15
N SER A 204 -0.06 -8.31 29.84
CA SER A 204 -1.15 -7.62 30.55
C SER A 204 -0.71 -6.86 31.81
N VAL A 205 0.42 -7.20 32.44
CA VAL A 205 1.03 -6.39 33.52
C VAL A 205 1.76 -5.20 32.90
N ARG A 206 2.58 -5.46 31.88
CA ARG A 206 3.33 -4.44 31.14
C ARG A 206 2.42 -3.35 30.58
N ALA A 207 1.26 -3.72 30.03
CA ALA A 207 0.22 -2.80 29.57
C ALA A 207 -0.23 -1.80 30.66
N GLN A 208 -0.41 -2.24 31.91
CA GLN A 208 -0.80 -1.34 33.00
C GLN A 208 0.38 -0.49 33.47
N ALA A 209 1.59 -1.07 33.51
CA ALA A 209 2.81 -0.34 33.89
C ALA A 209 3.11 0.79 32.91
N VAL A 210 3.07 0.54 31.60
CA VAL A 210 3.29 1.62 30.60
C VAL A 210 2.16 2.65 30.62
N THR A 211 0.91 2.25 30.93
CA THR A 211 -0.21 3.20 31.09
C THR A 211 0.04 4.16 32.26
N ALA A 212 0.61 3.67 33.37
CA ALA A 212 1.03 4.50 34.49
C ALA A 212 2.24 5.38 34.14
N LEU A 213 3.29 4.80 33.53
CA LEU A 213 4.51 5.53 33.14
C LEU A 213 4.24 6.64 32.12
N CYS A 214 3.29 6.46 31.19
CA CYS A 214 2.85 7.52 30.28
C CYS A 214 2.22 8.73 31.02
N ARG A 215 1.86 8.61 32.31
CA ARG A 215 1.39 9.74 33.14
C ARG A 215 2.51 10.43 33.94
N LEU A 216 3.75 9.92 33.83
CA LEU A 216 4.94 10.44 34.51
C LEU A 216 6.03 10.90 33.53
N GLN A 217 5.71 11.11 32.24
CA GLN A 217 6.70 11.40 31.19
C GLN A 217 7.51 12.69 31.39
N SER A 218 7.00 13.64 32.18
CA SER A 218 7.71 14.88 32.54
C SER A 218 8.89 14.67 33.47
N ASP A 219 9.03 13.48 34.07
CA ASP A 219 10.16 13.09 34.90
C ASP A 219 11.33 12.63 34.03
N THR A 220 12.39 13.46 34.04
CA THR A 220 13.63 13.25 33.30
C THR A 220 14.74 12.63 34.15
N GLU A 221 14.44 12.13 35.35
CA GLU A 221 15.44 11.46 36.17
C GLU A 221 15.88 10.12 35.57
N ILE A 222 17.16 9.85 35.70
CA ILE A 222 17.81 8.63 35.21
C ILE A 222 17.67 7.54 36.27
N ASP A 223 17.12 6.39 35.90
CA ASP A 223 17.10 5.19 36.74
C ASP A 223 18.54 4.71 37.00
N PRO A 224 19.03 4.68 38.26
CA PRO A 224 20.38 4.26 38.57
C PRO A 224 20.67 2.77 38.31
N LEU A 225 19.65 1.95 38.02
CA LEU A 225 19.81 0.52 37.73
C LEU A 225 20.26 0.23 36.29
N ASP A 226 19.77 0.99 35.30
CA ASP A 226 20.05 0.76 33.88
C ASP A 226 20.43 2.02 33.08
N GLY A 227 20.47 3.19 33.74
CA GLY A 227 20.89 4.45 33.12
C GLY A 227 19.86 5.07 32.19
N GLN A 228 18.58 4.68 32.26
CA GLN A 228 17.52 5.18 31.38
C GLN A 228 16.45 6.00 32.11
N THR A 229 15.93 7.00 31.42
CA THR A 229 14.74 7.79 31.79
C THR A 229 13.44 7.02 31.52
N ILE A 230 12.31 7.57 32.00
CA ILE A 230 10.97 7.04 31.67
C ILE A 230 10.72 7.08 30.15
N HIS A 231 11.11 8.18 29.49
CA HIS A 231 10.97 8.34 28.04
C HIS A 231 11.71 7.24 27.27
N GLU A 232 12.98 6.98 27.58
CA GLU A 232 13.79 5.96 26.90
C GLU A 232 13.22 4.54 27.05
N LYS A 233 12.74 4.17 28.25
CA LYS A 233 12.09 2.87 28.50
C LYS A 233 10.78 2.71 27.68
N LEU A 234 10.00 3.79 27.55
CA LEU A 234 8.81 3.82 26.69
C LEU A 234 9.18 3.72 25.20
N MET A 235 10.20 4.46 24.73
CA MET A 235 10.69 4.39 23.34
C MET A 235 11.34 3.05 23.00
N TRP A 236 11.93 2.37 23.99
CA TRP A 236 12.42 1.01 23.84
C TRP A 236 11.26 0.02 23.64
N SER A 237 10.20 0.12 24.44
CA SER A 237 9.06 -0.79 24.33
C SER A 237 8.18 -0.54 23.10
N VAL A 238 8.03 0.71 22.64
CA VAL A 238 7.41 1.00 21.33
C VAL A 238 8.09 0.26 20.18
N ARG A 239 9.40 0.02 20.26
CA ARG A 239 10.15 -0.72 19.22
C ARG A 239 10.23 -2.24 19.44
N HIS A 240 10.36 -2.70 20.69
CA HIS A 240 10.77 -4.07 20.99
C HIS A 240 9.74 -4.90 21.77
N ASP A 241 8.63 -4.32 22.24
CA ASP A 241 7.62 -5.10 22.95
C ASP A 241 6.91 -6.07 21.99
N PRO A 242 6.86 -7.39 22.26
CA PRO A 242 6.18 -8.34 21.39
C PRO A 242 4.65 -8.15 21.33
N SER A 243 4.05 -7.49 22.31
CA SER A 243 2.60 -7.28 22.39
C SER A 243 2.18 -5.96 21.75
N SER A 244 1.35 -6.04 20.71
CA SER A 244 0.80 -4.84 20.08
C SER A 244 -0.08 -4.02 21.02
N GLU A 245 -0.77 -4.65 21.99
CA GLU A 245 -1.54 -3.97 23.04
C GLU A 245 -0.66 -3.01 23.87
N VAL A 246 0.57 -3.43 24.22
CA VAL A 246 1.50 -2.59 25.00
C VAL A 246 2.01 -1.42 24.15
N ARG A 247 2.50 -1.69 22.94
CA ARG A 247 2.98 -0.64 22.01
C ARG A 247 1.89 0.41 21.73
N ARG A 248 0.65 -0.03 21.51
CA ARG A 248 -0.52 0.83 21.27
C ARG A 248 -0.83 1.77 22.43
N LEU A 249 -0.77 1.26 23.66
CA LEU A 249 -1.04 2.06 24.86
C LEU A 249 -0.02 3.18 25.01
N ILE A 250 1.25 2.94 24.66
CA ILE A 250 2.27 3.98 24.62
C ILE A 250 1.94 4.99 23.51
N LEU A 251 1.80 4.55 22.26
CA LEU A 251 1.52 5.44 21.11
C LEU A 251 0.28 6.33 21.30
N PHE A 252 -0.72 5.85 22.04
CA PHE A 252 -1.94 6.62 22.34
C PHE A 252 -1.76 7.67 23.45
N ASN A 253 -0.83 7.47 24.40
CA ASN A 253 -0.64 8.31 25.58
C ASN A 253 0.72 9.04 25.63
N ILE A 254 1.62 8.79 24.67
CA ILE A 254 2.95 9.43 24.62
C ILE A 254 2.83 10.93 24.35
N ASP A 255 3.66 11.71 25.02
CA ASP A 255 3.81 13.14 24.73
C ASP A 255 4.65 13.31 23.46
N VAL A 256 4.16 14.13 22.53
CA VAL A 256 4.74 14.23 21.18
C VAL A 256 5.84 15.29 21.16
N THR A 257 6.98 14.95 21.78
CA THR A 257 8.20 15.77 21.79
C THR A 257 9.06 15.53 20.56
N ALA A 258 10.03 16.41 20.30
CA ALA A 258 11.03 16.22 19.25
C ALA A 258 11.81 14.90 19.38
N GLU A 259 12.02 14.42 20.61
CA GLU A 259 12.65 13.12 20.89
C GLU A 259 11.71 11.95 20.59
N ALA A 260 10.40 12.10 20.83
CA ALA A 260 9.40 11.07 20.56
C ALA A 260 9.11 10.88 19.06
N ILE A 261 9.12 11.98 18.28
CA ILE A 261 8.69 12.00 16.87
C ILE A 261 9.32 10.87 16.01
N PRO A 262 10.65 10.64 16.02
CA PRO A 262 11.26 9.58 15.21
C PRO A 262 10.75 8.17 15.52
N TYR A 263 10.31 7.91 16.76
CA TYR A 263 9.74 6.62 17.16
C TYR A 263 8.25 6.53 16.78
N VAL A 264 7.51 7.63 16.91
CA VAL A 264 6.11 7.73 16.47
C VAL A 264 5.99 7.52 14.96
N VAL A 265 6.82 8.22 14.17
CA VAL A 265 6.84 8.08 12.70
C VAL A 265 7.22 6.66 12.29
N LYS A 266 8.25 6.05 12.90
CA LYS A 266 8.59 4.63 12.63
C LYS A 266 7.48 3.65 13.01
N SER A 267 6.64 3.98 13.99
CA SER A 267 5.50 3.14 14.42
C SER A 267 4.34 3.13 13.42
N ILE A 268 4.37 3.99 12.41
CA ILE A 268 3.52 3.88 11.21
C ILE A 268 3.82 2.58 10.45
N ARG A 269 4.93 1.89 10.71
CA ARG A 269 5.26 0.57 10.14
C ARG A 269 5.10 -0.59 11.13
N ASP A 270 4.38 -0.40 12.23
CA ASP A 270 4.06 -1.47 13.19
C ASP A 270 3.33 -2.65 12.47
N PRO A 271 3.70 -3.92 12.73
CA PRO A 271 3.00 -5.08 12.18
C PRO A 271 1.48 -5.10 12.42
N ASP A 272 1.02 -4.56 13.55
CA ASP A 272 -0.40 -4.44 13.93
C ASP A 272 -1.02 -3.19 13.28
N ASP A 273 -2.09 -3.37 12.51
CA ASP A 273 -2.71 -2.28 11.75
C ASP A 273 -3.48 -1.29 12.63
N THR A 274 -3.95 -1.74 13.80
CA THR A 274 -4.59 -0.85 14.79
C THR A 274 -3.55 0.08 15.41
N ASN A 275 -2.30 -0.37 15.57
CA ASN A 275 -1.20 0.47 16.02
C ASN A 275 -0.85 1.55 14.98
N ARG A 276 -0.65 1.16 13.72
CA ARG A 276 -0.42 2.11 12.60
C ARG A 276 -1.54 3.15 12.52
N ARG A 277 -2.80 2.70 12.63
CA ARG A 277 -3.99 3.57 12.62
C ARG A 277 -4.02 4.56 13.79
N VAL A 278 -3.63 4.14 15.00
CA VAL A 278 -3.61 5.01 16.19
C VAL A 278 -2.64 6.19 16.03
N VAL A 279 -1.51 5.99 15.35
CA VAL A 279 -0.56 7.08 15.08
C VAL A 279 -1.22 8.24 14.33
N TYR A 280 -2.00 7.95 13.28
CA TYR A 280 -2.77 8.95 12.54
C TYR A 280 -3.96 9.50 13.31
N LEU A 281 -4.70 8.66 14.03
CA LEU A 281 -5.91 9.07 14.74
C LEU A 281 -5.67 9.86 16.04
N LYS A 282 -4.48 9.72 16.64
CA LYS A 282 -4.21 10.30 17.95
C LYS A 282 -2.87 11.02 18.04
N THR A 283 -1.77 10.44 17.60
CA THR A 283 -0.43 11.00 17.88
C THR A 283 -0.14 12.18 16.95
N LEU A 284 -0.21 11.97 15.63
CA LEU A 284 0.05 12.99 14.61
C LEU A 284 -1.11 13.98 14.41
N SER A 285 -2.32 13.62 14.83
CA SER A 285 -3.51 14.49 14.76
C SER A 285 -3.56 15.57 15.84
N ASN A 286 -2.84 15.37 16.95
CA ASN A 286 -2.77 16.35 18.07
C ASN A 286 -1.53 17.25 17.98
N LEU A 287 -0.71 17.15 16.93
CA LEU A 287 0.40 18.09 16.71
C LEU A 287 -0.17 19.51 16.60
N GLU A 288 0.43 20.47 17.31
CA GLU A 288 0.04 21.89 17.23
C GLU A 288 0.31 22.48 15.84
N ASP A 289 1.42 22.05 15.23
CA ASP A 289 1.74 22.27 13.82
C ASP A 289 2.42 21.03 13.27
N PHE A 290 2.18 20.67 12.01
CA PHE A 290 2.82 19.51 11.38
C PHE A 290 4.24 19.82 10.90
N ARG A 291 4.62 21.11 10.83
CA ARG A 291 5.97 21.58 10.47
C ARG A 291 7.04 21.30 11.52
N VAL A 292 6.67 20.74 12.68
CA VAL A 292 7.64 20.15 13.63
C VAL A 292 8.27 18.87 13.08
N LEU A 293 7.61 18.23 12.11
CA LEU A 293 8.16 17.11 11.34
C LEU A 293 9.11 17.65 10.27
N SER A 294 10.26 17.01 10.12
CA SER A 294 11.15 17.24 8.98
C SER A 294 10.49 16.88 7.64
N PHE A 295 11.06 17.32 6.51
CA PHE A 295 10.61 16.91 5.18
C PHE A 295 10.54 15.38 5.03
N GLU A 296 11.58 14.68 5.47
CA GLU A 296 11.66 13.22 5.40
C GLU A 296 10.57 12.54 6.24
N GLU A 297 10.26 13.06 7.43
CA GLU A 297 9.18 12.53 8.27
C GLU A 297 7.81 12.82 7.67
N ARG A 298 7.58 14.00 7.08
CA ARG A 298 6.34 14.28 6.31
C ARG A 298 6.21 13.31 5.13
N LEU A 299 7.28 13.11 4.37
CA LEU A 299 7.33 12.17 3.26
C LEU A 299 7.00 10.74 3.71
N GLN A 300 7.59 10.26 4.80
CA GLN A 300 7.28 8.94 5.38
C GLN A 300 5.83 8.81 5.86
N VAL A 301 5.30 9.84 6.54
CA VAL A 301 3.92 9.90 7.03
C VAL A 301 2.90 9.80 5.88
N LEU A 302 3.12 10.51 4.77
CA LEU A 302 2.31 10.41 3.55
C LEU A 302 2.52 9.05 2.86
N LYS A 303 3.78 8.68 2.58
CA LYS A 303 4.17 7.47 1.83
C LYS A 303 3.60 6.21 2.45
N TRP A 304 3.65 6.06 3.77
CA TRP A 304 3.17 4.86 4.43
C TRP A 304 1.68 4.89 4.73
N GLY A 305 1.10 6.06 5.00
CA GLY A 305 -0.33 6.19 5.31
C GLY A 305 -1.22 5.97 4.10
N LEU A 306 -0.87 6.61 2.98
CA LEU A 306 -1.64 6.53 1.73
C LEU A 306 -1.45 5.18 1.02
N ASN A 307 -0.33 4.48 1.28
CA ASN A 307 -0.02 3.16 0.72
C ASN A 307 -0.16 2.01 1.74
N ASP A 308 -0.82 2.21 2.88
CA ASP A 308 -1.09 1.10 3.81
C ASP A 308 -2.01 0.06 3.16
N ARG A 309 -1.77 -1.22 3.46
CA ARG A 309 -2.64 -2.33 3.00
C ARG A 309 -4.01 -2.28 3.67
N SER A 310 -4.09 -1.86 4.94
CA SER A 310 -5.34 -1.71 5.69
C SER A 310 -6.07 -0.42 5.31
N GLU A 311 -7.29 -0.56 4.80
CA GLU A 311 -8.15 0.57 4.42
C GLU A 311 -8.47 1.49 5.61
N LEU A 312 -8.56 0.93 6.82
CA LEU A 312 -8.81 1.70 8.05
C LEU A 312 -7.63 2.59 8.44
N VAL A 313 -6.40 2.22 8.06
CA VAL A 313 -5.21 3.07 8.21
C VAL A 313 -5.21 4.16 7.14
N ARG A 314 -5.43 3.81 5.86
CA ARG A 314 -5.51 4.79 4.76
C ARG A 314 -6.55 5.88 5.05
N LYS A 315 -7.77 5.49 5.44
CA LYS A 315 -8.84 6.42 5.82
C LYS A 315 -8.48 7.30 7.01
N ALA A 316 -7.76 6.78 8.00
CA ALA A 316 -7.28 7.58 9.13
C ALA A 316 -6.23 8.61 8.72
N ALA A 317 -5.28 8.23 7.85
CA ALA A 317 -4.26 9.13 7.30
C ALA A 317 -4.88 10.25 6.47
N THR A 318 -5.70 9.93 5.46
CA THR A 318 -6.37 10.94 4.62
C THR A 318 -7.22 11.89 5.48
N LYS A 319 -7.99 11.36 6.44
CA LYS A 319 -8.79 12.18 7.35
C LYS A 319 -7.94 13.16 8.17
N MET A 320 -6.80 12.71 8.71
CA MET A 320 -5.87 13.58 9.43
C MET A 320 -5.34 14.72 8.54
N PHE A 321 -4.98 14.45 7.28
CA PHE A 321 -4.56 15.49 6.35
C PHE A 321 -5.70 16.47 6.04
N ALA A 322 -6.90 15.96 5.73
CA ALA A 322 -8.07 16.72 5.29
C ALA A 322 -8.81 17.48 6.39
N GLU A 323 -8.63 17.11 7.67
CA GLU A 323 -9.30 17.75 8.81
C GLU A 323 -8.34 18.35 9.84
N ASN A 324 -7.13 17.84 10.04
CA ASN A 324 -6.18 18.35 11.03
C ASN A 324 -5.12 19.23 10.36
N TRP A 325 -4.24 18.66 9.52
CA TRP A 325 -3.07 19.38 9.02
C TRP A 325 -3.42 20.59 8.14
N ILE A 326 -4.51 20.53 7.37
CA ILE A 326 -5.03 21.67 6.60
C ILE A 326 -5.39 22.89 7.48
N LYS A 327 -5.71 22.69 8.78
CA LYS A 327 -5.93 23.81 9.72
C LYS A 327 -4.65 24.58 10.01
N HIS A 328 -3.51 23.89 10.04
CA HIS A 328 -2.20 24.51 10.29
C HIS A 328 -1.84 25.46 9.14
N ALA A 329 -2.22 25.10 7.91
CA ALA A 329 -2.17 25.92 6.69
C ALA A 329 -3.40 26.84 6.49
N ARG A 330 -4.05 27.29 7.58
CA ARG A 330 -5.19 28.25 7.57
C ARG A 330 -6.39 27.85 6.68
N ARG A 331 -6.50 26.58 6.29
CA ARG A 331 -7.44 26.06 5.28
C ARG A 331 -7.20 26.53 3.84
N ASN A 332 -6.06 27.13 3.54
CA ASN A 332 -5.64 27.44 2.17
C ASN A 332 -4.93 26.22 1.55
N LEU A 333 -5.38 25.77 0.37
CA LEU A 333 -4.83 24.58 -0.30
C LEU A 333 -3.43 24.81 -0.90
N ILE A 334 -3.14 26.02 -1.37
CA ILE A 334 -1.82 26.39 -1.90
C ILE A 334 -0.80 26.45 -0.75
N GLU A 335 -1.12 27.17 0.34
CA GLU A 335 -0.29 27.19 1.57
C GLU A 335 -0.09 25.76 2.14
N PHE A 336 -1.07 24.87 1.97
CA PHE A 336 -0.93 23.47 2.39
C PHE A 336 0.04 22.67 1.51
N LEU A 337 -0.03 22.84 0.18
CA LEU A 337 0.90 22.22 -0.77
C LEU A 337 2.33 22.75 -0.59
N GLU A 338 2.51 24.06 -0.40
CA GLU A 338 3.80 24.71 -0.11
C GLU A 338 4.43 24.10 1.15
N ARG A 339 3.64 23.99 2.23
CA ARG A 339 4.09 23.43 3.52
C ARG A 339 4.27 21.91 3.49
N LEU A 340 3.77 21.21 2.47
CA LEU A 340 4.11 19.81 2.19
C LEU A 340 5.33 19.67 1.27
N GLU A 341 5.80 20.78 0.68
CA GLU A 341 6.84 20.80 -0.37
C GLU A 341 6.42 19.93 -1.57
N ALA A 342 5.16 20.07 -1.99
CA ALA A 342 4.49 19.21 -2.97
C ALA A 342 5.14 19.17 -4.36
N THR A 343 5.85 20.22 -4.74
CA THR A 343 6.58 20.35 -6.00
C THR A 343 7.82 19.45 -6.09
N LYS A 344 8.34 18.93 -4.97
CA LYS A 344 9.50 18.03 -4.97
C LYS A 344 9.18 16.68 -5.64
N PRO A 345 10.08 16.13 -6.49
CA PRO A 345 9.83 14.89 -7.22
C PRO A 345 9.41 13.69 -6.34
N GLN A 346 9.96 13.57 -5.13
CA GLN A 346 9.65 12.47 -4.20
C GLN A 346 8.20 12.54 -3.65
N MET A 347 7.53 13.68 -3.81
CA MET A 347 6.24 14.00 -3.22
C MET A 347 5.08 13.91 -4.24
N SER A 348 5.37 13.98 -5.55
CA SER A 348 4.39 14.07 -6.64
C SER A 348 3.27 13.01 -6.56
N ASP A 349 3.61 11.71 -6.67
CA ASP A 349 2.64 10.60 -6.64
C ASP A 349 1.82 10.57 -5.34
N LEU A 350 2.41 10.99 -4.23
CA LEU A 350 1.78 10.99 -2.92
C LEU A 350 0.78 12.13 -2.79
N ILE A 351 1.05 13.29 -3.39
CA ILE A 351 0.15 14.44 -3.41
C ILE A 351 -1.04 14.15 -4.32
N GLU A 352 -0.83 13.62 -5.52
CA GLU A 352 -1.94 13.19 -6.36
C GLU A 352 -2.84 12.16 -5.65
N LYS A 353 -2.22 11.14 -5.04
CA LYS A 353 -2.95 10.12 -4.29
C LYS A 353 -3.67 10.68 -3.07
N LEU A 354 -3.06 11.64 -2.37
CA LEU A 354 -3.69 12.36 -1.27
C LEU A 354 -4.91 13.12 -1.78
N PHE A 355 -4.76 13.94 -2.82
CA PHE A 355 -5.81 14.85 -3.26
C PHE A 355 -7.00 14.11 -3.89
N LYS A 356 -6.76 13.00 -4.60
CA LYS A 356 -7.80 12.06 -5.08
C LYS A 356 -8.71 11.53 -3.95
N GLU A 357 -8.22 11.43 -2.71
CA GLU A 357 -9.04 11.08 -1.53
C GLU A 357 -9.46 12.29 -0.68
N PHE A 358 -8.66 13.36 -0.65
CA PHE A 358 -8.94 14.61 0.05
C PHE A 358 -10.22 15.26 -0.50
N PHE A 359 -10.36 15.36 -1.83
CA PHE A 359 -11.50 15.97 -2.49
C PHE A 359 -12.83 15.21 -2.26
N LYS A 360 -12.77 13.92 -1.93
CA LYS A 360 -13.94 13.13 -1.48
C LYS A 360 -14.41 13.53 -0.09
N ILE A 361 -13.49 13.93 0.79
CA ILE A 361 -13.77 14.39 2.16
C ILE A 361 -14.16 15.88 2.17
N ARG A 362 -13.50 16.67 1.31
CA ARG A 362 -13.58 18.13 1.24
C ARG A 362 -14.09 18.58 -0.14
N SER A 363 -15.26 18.11 -0.52
CA SER A 363 -15.92 18.51 -1.79
C SER A 363 -16.43 19.95 -1.77
N ASP A 364 -16.41 20.61 -0.60
CA ASP A 364 -16.73 22.03 -0.42
C ASP A 364 -15.76 22.96 -1.15
N VAL A 365 -14.48 22.58 -1.31
CA VAL A 365 -13.44 23.46 -1.88
C VAL A 365 -13.72 23.86 -3.33
N PHE A 366 -14.36 23.00 -4.12
CA PHE A 366 -14.71 23.29 -5.52
C PHE A 366 -15.79 24.38 -5.67
N ASN A 367 -16.54 24.69 -4.60
CA ASN A 367 -17.55 25.74 -4.64
C ASN A 367 -16.96 27.14 -4.37
N GLU A 368 -15.78 27.18 -3.75
CA GLU A 368 -15.06 28.41 -3.38
C GLU A 368 -13.95 28.77 -4.39
N SER A 369 -13.46 27.80 -5.16
CA SER A 369 -12.42 28.02 -6.19
C SER A 369 -12.96 28.63 -7.48
N VAL A 370 -12.25 29.65 -7.98
CA VAL A 370 -12.38 30.25 -9.31
C VAL A 370 -10.97 30.53 -9.81
N PHE A 371 -10.64 30.15 -11.05
CA PHE A 371 -9.33 30.39 -11.67
C PHE A 371 -9.48 31.35 -12.85
N ASP A 372 -9.41 32.64 -12.56
CA ASP A 372 -9.54 33.73 -13.53
C ASP A 372 -8.20 34.08 -14.23
N ASP A 373 -8.24 35.07 -15.12
CA ASP A 373 -7.05 35.51 -15.86
C ASP A 373 -5.91 35.99 -14.93
N GLU A 374 -6.22 36.51 -13.73
CA GLU A 374 -5.23 36.92 -12.74
C GLU A 374 -4.55 35.71 -12.10
N PHE A 375 -5.30 34.67 -11.74
CA PHE A 375 -4.75 33.39 -11.28
C PHE A 375 -3.80 32.78 -12.32
N TRP A 376 -4.25 32.63 -13.57
CA TRP A 376 -3.43 32.02 -14.62
C TRP A 376 -2.19 32.84 -15.01
N SER A 377 -2.23 34.16 -14.80
CA SER A 377 -1.08 35.05 -15.04
C SER A 377 -0.05 35.06 -13.91
N ASN A 378 -0.35 34.47 -12.74
CA ASN A 378 0.49 34.52 -11.54
C ASN A 378 0.63 33.14 -10.85
N LEU A 379 0.95 32.10 -11.62
CA LEU A 379 1.10 30.74 -11.11
C LEU A 379 2.42 30.56 -10.31
N SER A 380 2.31 29.92 -9.15
CA SER A 380 3.38 29.08 -8.56
C SER A 380 3.22 27.61 -8.98
N GLY A 381 4.26 26.80 -8.81
CA GLY A 381 4.19 25.35 -9.03
C GLY A 381 3.06 24.67 -8.23
N GLU A 382 2.83 25.07 -6.98
CA GLU A 382 1.73 24.56 -6.15
C GLU A 382 0.35 24.96 -6.66
N SER A 383 0.19 26.19 -7.16
CA SER A 383 -1.07 26.66 -7.72
C SER A 383 -1.40 25.96 -9.06
N ALA A 384 -0.39 25.72 -9.90
CA ALA A 384 -0.55 25.00 -11.16
C ALA A 384 -0.88 23.51 -10.91
N LEU A 385 -0.21 22.88 -9.94
CA LEU A 385 -0.51 21.52 -9.49
C LEU A 385 -1.93 21.41 -8.92
N LEU A 386 -2.33 22.36 -8.06
CA LEU A 386 -3.69 22.41 -7.52
C LEU A 386 -4.73 22.52 -8.63
N ALA A 387 -4.51 23.41 -9.60
CA ALA A 387 -5.42 23.61 -10.72
C ALA A 387 -5.58 22.31 -11.53
N ARG A 388 -4.45 21.66 -11.91
CA ARG A 388 -4.47 20.36 -12.58
C ARG A 388 -5.27 19.33 -11.80
N MET A 389 -4.93 19.11 -10.53
CA MET A 389 -5.60 18.08 -9.71
C MET A 389 -7.09 18.36 -9.51
N MET A 390 -7.51 19.62 -9.44
CA MET A 390 -8.94 19.97 -9.34
C MET A 390 -9.69 19.72 -10.65
N ILE A 391 -9.09 20.07 -11.80
CA ILE A 391 -9.64 19.81 -13.14
C ILE A 391 -9.76 18.30 -13.39
N GLU A 392 -8.66 17.55 -13.24
CA GLU A 392 -8.64 16.09 -13.40
C GLU A 392 -9.65 15.40 -12.49
N TYR A 393 -9.76 15.84 -11.22
CA TYR A 393 -10.70 15.25 -10.28
C TYR A 393 -12.15 15.47 -10.73
N LEU A 394 -12.55 16.70 -11.09
CA LEU A 394 -13.91 16.98 -11.54
C LEU A 394 -14.24 16.18 -12.80
N GLN A 395 -13.40 16.22 -13.84
CA GLN A 395 -13.59 15.44 -15.07
C GLN A 395 -13.70 13.93 -14.81
N SER A 396 -12.96 13.40 -13.84
CA SER A 396 -13.06 11.98 -13.45
C SER A 396 -14.35 11.60 -12.72
N GLN A 397 -15.11 12.57 -12.21
CA GLN A 397 -16.42 12.36 -11.58
C GLN A 397 -17.56 12.60 -12.58
N ASP A 398 -17.48 13.69 -13.33
CA ASP A 398 -18.42 14.10 -14.37
C ASP A 398 -17.71 15.04 -15.36
N GLU A 399 -17.64 14.66 -16.64
CA GLU A 399 -16.99 15.47 -17.68
C GLU A 399 -17.73 16.79 -17.98
N GLU A 400 -19.03 16.85 -17.65
CA GLU A 400 -19.90 18.02 -17.87
C GLU A 400 -20.19 18.81 -16.57
N ASP A 401 -19.40 18.65 -15.50
CA ASP A 401 -19.59 19.35 -14.22
C ASP A 401 -19.54 20.88 -14.38
N GLU A 402 -20.64 21.58 -14.05
CA GLU A 402 -20.77 23.06 -14.16
C GLU A 402 -19.67 23.86 -13.42
N ARG A 403 -18.90 23.23 -12.51
CA ARG A 403 -17.78 23.88 -11.82
C ARG A 403 -16.53 23.96 -12.71
N LEU A 404 -16.41 23.11 -13.73
CA LEU A 404 -15.33 23.18 -14.72
C LEU A 404 -15.32 24.53 -15.46
N ASP A 405 -16.49 25.11 -15.78
CA ASP A 405 -16.62 26.44 -16.39
C ASP A 405 -15.96 27.58 -15.58
N LYS A 406 -15.73 27.37 -14.27
CA LYS A 406 -15.10 28.36 -13.37
C LYS A 406 -13.60 28.15 -13.18
N ILE A 407 -13.07 27.01 -13.62
CA ILE A 407 -11.68 26.60 -13.37
C ILE A 407 -10.92 26.21 -14.64
N LEU A 408 -11.60 25.96 -15.77
CA LEU A 408 -10.93 25.70 -17.05
C LEU A 408 -10.61 27.01 -17.80
N PRO A 409 -9.36 27.22 -18.23
CA PRO A 409 -9.03 28.29 -19.15
C PRO A 409 -9.49 27.94 -20.57
N SER A 410 -9.85 28.95 -21.38
CA SER A 410 -10.03 28.73 -22.82
C SER A 410 -8.71 28.29 -23.48
N VAL A 411 -8.76 27.46 -24.53
CA VAL A 411 -7.54 26.98 -25.21
C VAL A 411 -6.64 28.14 -25.67
N THR A 412 -7.21 29.23 -26.21
CA THR A 412 -6.42 30.40 -26.60
C THR A 412 -5.71 31.04 -25.39
N GLN A 413 -6.37 31.17 -24.24
CA GLN A 413 -5.76 31.75 -23.03
C GLN A 413 -4.69 30.83 -22.45
N HIS A 414 -4.95 29.52 -22.43
CA HIS A 414 -4.01 28.52 -21.98
C HIS A 414 -2.73 28.52 -22.84
N VAL A 415 -2.85 28.57 -24.17
CA VAL A 415 -1.69 28.66 -25.08
C VAL A 415 -0.86 29.92 -24.82
N MET A 416 -1.50 31.09 -24.65
CA MET A 416 -0.79 32.34 -24.32
C MET A 416 -0.03 32.24 -23.00
N ASN A 417 -0.64 31.65 -21.98
CA ASN A 417 -0.02 31.48 -20.68
C ASN A 417 1.12 30.45 -20.73
N LEU A 418 0.94 29.33 -21.43
CA LEU A 418 1.99 28.32 -21.65
C LEU A 418 3.19 28.91 -22.39
N GLU A 419 2.96 29.71 -23.44
CA GLU A 419 4.01 30.46 -24.14
C GLU A 419 4.74 31.44 -23.20
N ASN A 420 4.02 32.16 -22.34
CA ASN A 420 4.62 33.06 -21.35
C ASN A 420 5.52 32.31 -20.34
N TYR A 421 5.04 31.24 -19.70
CA TYR A 421 5.85 30.48 -18.73
C TYR A 421 6.99 29.71 -19.39
N TYR A 422 6.83 29.21 -20.62
CA TYR A 422 7.93 28.61 -21.38
C TYR A 422 9.02 29.64 -21.70
N ASN A 423 8.66 30.86 -22.08
CA ASN A 423 9.62 31.95 -22.28
C ASN A 423 10.30 32.37 -20.97
N LEU A 424 9.60 32.38 -19.84
CA LEU A 424 10.20 32.63 -18.52
C LEU A 424 11.17 31.49 -18.14
N TYR A 425 10.79 30.23 -18.34
CA TYR A 425 11.68 29.08 -18.16
C TYR A 425 12.96 29.24 -18.99
N GLN A 426 12.85 29.53 -20.29
CA GLN A 426 14.01 29.74 -21.17
C GLN A 426 14.86 30.97 -20.78
N GLN A 427 14.26 32.00 -20.17
CA GLN A 427 14.99 33.17 -19.67
C GLN A 427 15.77 32.88 -18.37
N TYR A 428 15.24 32.01 -17.52
CA TYR A 428 15.76 31.74 -16.17
C TYR A 428 16.39 30.35 -15.98
N ASN A 429 16.48 29.52 -17.04
CA ASN A 429 17.08 28.18 -17.02
C ASN A 429 18.52 28.15 -16.45
N ASN A 430 19.27 29.23 -16.59
CA ASN A 430 20.62 29.41 -16.04
C ASN A 430 20.66 29.80 -14.53
N THR A 431 19.51 29.85 -13.84
CA THR A 431 19.41 30.15 -12.40
C THR A 431 18.69 29.03 -11.66
N GLU A 432 19.42 28.26 -10.84
CA GLU A 432 18.98 26.98 -10.25
C GLU A 432 17.58 27.05 -9.60
N ASP A 433 17.34 28.02 -8.71
CA ASP A 433 16.07 28.11 -7.96
C ASP A 433 14.85 28.48 -8.84
N ASN A 434 15.02 29.39 -9.81
CA ASN A 434 13.91 29.86 -10.64
C ASN A 434 13.63 28.94 -11.85
N ALA A 435 14.67 28.31 -12.38
CA ALA A 435 14.57 27.35 -13.50
C ALA A 435 13.59 26.22 -13.14
N PHE A 436 13.77 25.59 -11.98
CA PHE A 436 12.94 24.49 -11.51
C PHE A 436 11.47 24.88 -11.34
N ASN A 437 11.17 26.06 -10.79
CA ASN A 437 9.79 26.49 -10.58
C ASN A 437 9.06 26.73 -11.91
N TYR A 438 9.69 27.42 -12.86
CA TYR A 438 9.10 27.65 -14.18
C TYR A 438 9.00 26.36 -15.01
N GLU A 439 9.98 25.45 -14.93
CA GLU A 439 9.89 24.10 -15.50
C GLU A 439 8.65 23.36 -14.97
N TYR A 440 8.50 23.33 -13.65
CA TYR A 440 7.40 22.64 -12.99
C TYR A 440 6.04 23.21 -13.43
N ILE A 441 5.91 24.54 -13.50
CA ILE A 441 4.70 25.21 -14.02
C ILE A 441 4.42 24.79 -15.47
N VAL A 442 5.42 24.80 -16.36
CA VAL A 442 5.25 24.39 -17.76
C VAL A 442 4.82 22.92 -17.86
N VAL A 443 5.39 22.01 -17.06
CA VAL A 443 4.95 20.61 -16.98
C VAL A 443 3.48 20.52 -16.54
N GLN A 444 3.07 21.19 -15.45
CA GLN A 444 1.67 21.17 -14.99
C GLN A 444 0.72 21.75 -16.05
N MET A 445 1.14 22.79 -16.79
CA MET A 445 0.34 23.35 -17.88
C MET A 445 0.22 22.41 -19.06
N LEU A 446 1.28 21.72 -19.46
CA LEU A 446 1.21 20.71 -20.53
C LEU A 446 0.33 19.51 -20.13
N ASP A 447 0.29 19.14 -18.85
CA ASP A 447 -0.67 18.13 -18.36
C ASP A 447 -2.12 18.68 -18.35
N ILE A 448 -2.34 19.94 -17.94
CA ILE A 448 -3.66 20.62 -18.07
C ILE A 448 -4.11 20.70 -19.54
N ALA A 449 -3.19 20.86 -20.50
CA ALA A 449 -3.50 20.85 -21.92
C ALA A 449 -4.14 19.52 -22.39
N LEU A 450 -3.95 18.41 -21.68
CA LEU A 450 -4.64 17.14 -21.94
C LEU A 450 -6.10 17.14 -21.44
N CYS A 451 -6.45 18.03 -20.51
CA CYS A 451 -7.81 18.20 -19.96
C CYS A 451 -8.70 19.12 -20.81
N LEU A 452 -8.12 19.91 -21.73
CA LEU A 452 -8.87 20.88 -22.54
C LEU A 452 -9.66 20.23 -23.70
N ASP A 453 -10.76 20.88 -24.07
CA ASP A 453 -11.49 20.63 -25.32
C ASP A 453 -10.90 21.45 -26.47
N TYR A 454 -10.57 20.78 -27.58
CA TYR A 454 -9.99 21.37 -28.78
C TYR A 454 -10.98 21.52 -29.95
N ALA A 455 -12.29 21.51 -29.67
CA ALA A 455 -13.33 21.84 -30.65
C ALA A 455 -13.18 23.26 -31.25
N ASP A 456 -12.54 24.21 -30.54
CA ASP A 456 -12.09 25.47 -31.14
C ASP A 456 -10.84 25.26 -32.02
N GLU A 457 -11.07 25.19 -33.33
CA GLU A 457 -10.03 25.08 -34.34
C GLU A 457 -8.97 26.20 -34.28
N MET A 458 -9.32 27.41 -33.82
CA MET A 458 -8.31 28.48 -33.65
C MET A 458 -7.38 28.20 -32.46
N GLY A 459 -7.93 27.81 -31.31
CA GLY A 459 -7.17 27.36 -30.15
C GLY A 459 -6.30 26.14 -30.48
N ARG A 460 -6.88 25.11 -31.10
CA ARG A 460 -6.18 23.88 -31.54
C ARG A 460 -4.98 24.19 -32.44
N LYS A 461 -5.18 25.06 -33.43
CA LYS A 461 -4.10 25.48 -34.34
C LYS A 461 -3.00 26.30 -33.65
N LYS A 462 -3.35 27.15 -32.68
CA LYS A 462 -2.34 27.88 -31.88
C LYS A 462 -1.52 26.94 -31.01
N MET A 463 -2.17 25.96 -30.35
CA MET A 463 -1.49 24.94 -29.57
C MET A 463 -0.52 24.13 -30.44
N PHE A 464 -0.99 23.63 -31.60
CA PHE A 464 -0.16 22.90 -32.56
C PHE A 464 1.12 23.68 -32.95
N ASN A 465 0.98 24.98 -33.27
CA ASN A 465 2.12 25.82 -33.64
C ASN A 465 3.09 26.00 -32.47
N LEU A 466 2.61 26.34 -31.26
CA LEU A 466 3.46 26.51 -30.08
C LEU A 466 4.25 25.24 -29.78
N LEU A 467 3.58 24.08 -29.78
CA LEU A 467 4.25 22.79 -29.52
C LEU A 467 5.26 22.45 -30.63
N ARG A 468 4.98 22.76 -31.90
CA ARG A 468 5.94 22.58 -33.00
C ARG A 468 7.18 23.46 -32.83
N ASP A 469 6.99 24.72 -32.45
CA ASP A 469 8.10 25.66 -32.24
C ASP A 469 8.95 25.25 -31.04
N ILE A 470 8.33 24.73 -29.97
CA ILE A 470 9.04 24.12 -28.82
C ILE A 470 9.84 22.89 -29.24
N LEU A 471 9.28 21.94 -30.02
CA LEU A 471 10.04 20.75 -30.46
C LEU A 471 11.26 21.08 -31.33
N ARG A 472 11.19 22.17 -32.10
CA ARG A 472 12.32 22.64 -32.94
C ARG A 472 13.41 23.34 -32.14
N ALA A 473 13.11 23.92 -30.98
CA ALA A 473 14.09 24.58 -30.11
C ALA A 473 15.30 23.68 -29.80
N TYR A 474 16.50 24.27 -29.76
CA TYR A 474 17.77 23.54 -29.69
C TYR A 474 17.84 22.53 -28.53
N GLU A 475 17.25 22.88 -27.38
CA GLU A 475 17.11 22.01 -26.21
C GLU A 475 15.64 21.89 -25.81
N VAL A 476 15.19 20.63 -25.65
CA VAL A 476 13.90 20.27 -25.08
C VAL A 476 14.17 19.21 -24.03
N ILE A 477 13.86 19.54 -22.77
CA ILE A 477 13.98 18.58 -21.66
C ILE A 477 12.97 17.44 -21.80
N ASP A 478 13.35 16.26 -21.32
CA ASP A 478 12.58 15.02 -21.50
C ASP A 478 11.18 15.07 -20.83
N SER A 479 11.07 15.76 -19.69
CA SER A 479 9.81 16.01 -18.98
C SER A 479 8.80 16.76 -19.87
N HIS A 480 9.21 17.85 -20.51
CA HIS A 480 8.41 18.58 -21.50
C HIS A 480 8.10 17.71 -22.72
N LEU A 481 9.12 17.05 -23.29
CA LEU A 481 9.00 16.25 -24.51
C LEU A 481 7.88 15.20 -24.39
N GLU A 482 7.85 14.45 -23.29
CA GLU A 482 6.82 13.43 -23.03
C GLU A 482 5.39 14.00 -23.08
N ARG A 483 5.14 15.14 -22.42
CA ARG A 483 3.79 15.76 -22.43
C ARG A 483 3.48 16.38 -23.79
N ILE A 484 4.45 17.04 -24.42
CA ILE A 484 4.27 17.67 -25.74
C ILE A 484 3.79 16.63 -26.77
N LEU A 485 4.40 15.44 -26.81
CA LEU A 485 3.97 14.38 -27.73
C LEU A 485 2.57 13.85 -27.39
N LYS A 486 2.21 13.72 -26.11
CA LYS A 486 0.85 13.35 -25.68
C LYS A 486 -0.20 14.41 -26.10
N VAL A 487 0.11 15.70 -25.93
CA VAL A 487 -0.79 16.79 -26.37
C VAL A 487 -0.88 16.81 -27.90
N PHE A 488 0.22 16.63 -28.63
CA PHE A 488 0.19 16.44 -30.09
C PHE A 488 -0.74 15.30 -30.50
N ARG A 489 -0.63 14.13 -29.85
CA ARG A 489 -1.50 12.97 -30.14
C ARG A 489 -2.99 13.26 -29.88
N LYS A 490 -3.31 14.10 -28.89
CA LYS A 490 -4.68 14.55 -28.56
C LYS A 490 -5.23 15.59 -29.56
N ILE A 491 -4.41 16.51 -30.07
CA ILE A 491 -4.86 17.57 -31.00
C ILE A 491 -4.84 17.13 -32.47
N SER A 492 -4.12 16.08 -32.81
CA SER A 492 -4.14 15.45 -34.14
C SER A 492 -5.46 14.73 -34.42
N ILE A 493 -5.78 14.59 -35.72
CA ILE A 493 -7.08 14.05 -36.18
C ILE A 493 -7.15 12.53 -36.02
N ASP A 494 -6.10 11.83 -36.43
CA ASP A 494 -5.90 10.39 -36.27
C ASP A 494 -4.42 10.08 -35.97
N GLU A 495 -4.05 8.81 -35.89
CA GLU A 495 -2.66 8.45 -35.63
C GLU A 495 -1.71 8.82 -36.76
N ARG A 496 -2.17 8.77 -38.00
CA ARG A 496 -1.36 9.04 -39.20
C ARG A 496 -1.11 10.53 -39.38
N ASP A 497 -2.08 11.37 -39.04
CA ASP A 497 -1.90 12.82 -38.92
C ASP A 497 -0.85 13.17 -37.85
N PHE A 498 -0.88 12.47 -36.70
CA PHE A 498 0.12 12.59 -35.65
C PHE A 498 1.52 12.15 -36.13
N THR A 499 1.70 10.90 -36.58
CA THR A 499 3.02 10.40 -36.99
C THR A 499 3.59 11.21 -38.14
N ARG A 500 2.77 11.58 -39.13
CA ARG A 500 3.17 12.46 -40.22
C ARG A 500 3.66 13.82 -39.71
N SER A 501 2.90 14.48 -38.82
CA SER A 501 3.27 15.79 -38.29
C SER A 501 4.59 15.76 -37.53
N ILE A 502 4.83 14.71 -36.74
CA ILE A 502 6.09 14.55 -36.01
C ILE A 502 7.25 14.21 -36.95
N ILE A 503 7.03 13.41 -38.00
CA ILE A 503 8.04 13.11 -39.01
C ILE A 503 8.42 14.36 -39.81
N GLU A 504 7.45 15.21 -40.18
CA GLU A 504 7.74 16.53 -40.79
C GLU A 504 8.64 17.39 -39.87
N ILE A 505 8.41 17.38 -38.56
CA ILE A 505 9.26 18.09 -37.58
C ILE A 505 10.66 17.45 -37.47
N ILE A 506 10.76 16.12 -37.49
CA ILE A 506 12.05 15.41 -37.50
C ILE A 506 12.85 15.77 -38.76
N SER A 507 12.20 15.81 -39.93
CA SER A 507 12.82 16.21 -41.19
C SER A 507 13.26 17.68 -41.17
N ASP A 508 12.44 18.61 -40.67
CA ASP A 508 12.84 20.03 -40.48
C ASP A 508 14.16 20.14 -39.69
N ILE A 509 14.26 19.43 -38.54
CA ILE A 509 15.45 19.44 -37.67
C ILE A 509 16.66 18.81 -38.37
N GLN A 510 16.47 17.74 -39.13
CA GLN A 510 17.55 17.11 -39.91
C GLN A 510 18.05 18.01 -41.04
N GLU A 511 17.15 18.70 -41.75
CA GLU A 511 17.51 19.65 -42.82
C GLU A 511 18.27 20.85 -42.24
N GLU A 512 17.80 21.45 -41.14
CA GLU A 512 18.49 22.54 -40.44
C GLU A 512 19.91 22.16 -40.02
N ALA A 513 20.13 20.96 -39.48
CA ALA A 513 21.45 20.46 -39.10
C ALA A 513 22.33 20.02 -40.29
N ALA A 514 21.76 19.82 -41.47
CA ALA A 514 22.48 19.50 -42.70
C ALA A 514 23.05 20.74 -43.42
N VAL A 515 22.51 21.95 -43.17
CA VAL A 515 23.00 23.19 -43.77
C VAL A 515 24.44 23.47 -43.33
N PRO A 516 25.42 23.54 -44.26
CA PRO A 516 26.79 23.93 -43.89
C PRO A 516 26.85 25.39 -43.43
N TYR A 517 27.65 25.68 -42.40
CA TYR A 517 27.98 27.03 -41.89
C TYR A 517 28.75 27.95 -42.90
N LEU A 518 28.53 27.80 -44.21
CA LEU A 518 29.28 28.49 -45.26
C LEU A 518 28.70 29.84 -45.70
N ASP A 519 27.46 30.19 -45.29
CA ASP A 519 26.77 31.43 -45.70
C ASP A 519 26.41 32.40 -44.53
N MET A 520 26.92 32.16 -43.31
CA MET A 520 26.57 32.96 -42.11
C MET A 520 27.47 34.17 -41.80
N GLU A 521 28.38 34.58 -42.68
CA GLU A 521 29.28 35.72 -42.39
C GLU A 521 28.65 37.13 -42.53
N ASP A 522 27.47 37.30 -43.16
CA ASP A 522 26.99 38.65 -43.57
C ASP A 522 25.73 39.22 -42.87
N ASP A 523 24.91 38.46 -42.11
CA ASP A 523 23.58 38.96 -41.64
C ASP A 523 23.39 39.14 -40.12
N VAL A 524 24.32 38.67 -39.27
CA VAL A 524 24.18 38.80 -37.79
C VAL A 524 24.76 40.11 -37.23
N ALA A 525 25.61 40.81 -38.00
CA ALA A 525 26.42 41.93 -37.49
C ALA A 525 25.67 43.28 -37.29
N THR A 526 24.38 43.39 -37.63
CA THR A 526 23.71 44.71 -37.75
C THR A 526 22.73 45.09 -36.63
N LYS A 527 22.60 44.32 -35.53
CA LYS A 527 21.59 44.58 -34.49
C LYS A 527 22.04 44.61 -33.01
N ARG A 528 23.34 44.65 -32.69
CA ARG A 528 23.81 44.95 -31.33
C ARG A 528 24.74 46.18 -31.26
N ALA A 529 24.17 47.24 -30.69
CA ALA A 529 24.77 48.41 -30.04
C ALA A 529 26.17 48.90 -30.48
N LYS A 530 26.22 50.11 -31.06
CA LYS A 530 27.36 51.02 -30.90
C LYS A 530 27.14 51.93 -29.70
N LEU A 531 28.01 51.82 -28.70
CA LEU A 531 28.33 52.85 -27.70
C LEU A 531 29.80 52.64 -27.30
N ASP A 532 30.63 53.66 -27.57
CA ASP A 532 31.62 54.29 -26.69
C ASP A 532 32.43 53.42 -25.68
N ASP A 533 33.76 53.55 -25.52
CA ASP A 533 34.77 54.42 -26.16
C ASP A 533 36.23 53.99 -25.80
N ASN A 534 37.20 54.42 -26.61
CA ASN A 534 38.61 54.75 -26.28
C ASN A 534 39.56 53.83 -25.44
N ASN A 535 40.56 53.25 -26.17
CA ASN A 535 42.00 53.66 -26.16
C ASN A 535 43.12 52.72 -25.60
N SER A 536 44.22 52.65 -26.37
CA SER A 536 45.66 52.43 -26.03
C SER A 536 46.33 51.03 -25.92
N SER A 537 47.04 50.67 -27.01
CA SER A 537 48.44 50.15 -27.09
C SER A 537 48.95 48.88 -26.33
N SER A 538 49.03 47.75 -27.04
CA SER A 538 50.24 47.00 -27.49
C SER A 538 51.61 47.15 -26.76
N PRO A 539 52.53 46.14 -26.76
CA PRO A 539 52.37 44.68 -26.63
C PRO A 539 53.38 44.06 -25.62
N VAL A 540 53.29 42.75 -25.34
CA VAL A 540 54.36 41.97 -24.65
C VAL A 540 54.66 40.68 -25.41
N ALA A 541 55.92 40.27 -25.44
CA ALA A 541 56.40 39.05 -26.08
C ALA A 541 56.77 37.96 -25.07
N GLU A 542 56.55 36.69 -25.48
CA GLU A 542 57.38 35.51 -25.18
C GLU A 542 57.63 35.06 -23.73
N THR A 543 56.98 33.96 -23.32
CA THR A 543 57.60 32.61 -23.08
C THR A 543 56.98 31.82 -21.89
N LEU A 544 56.75 30.53 -22.14
CA LEU A 544 56.25 29.49 -21.24
C LEU A 544 57.06 29.29 -19.94
N LYS A 545 56.39 28.86 -18.84
CA LYS A 545 56.46 27.45 -18.34
C LYS A 545 55.68 27.13 -17.04
N SER A 546 54.89 26.06 -17.13
CA SER A 546 54.64 24.98 -16.14
C SER A 546 53.97 25.24 -14.78
N SER A 547 52.98 24.36 -14.52
CA SER A 547 52.63 23.72 -13.23
C SER A 547 51.46 24.29 -12.42
N THR A 548 50.32 23.64 -12.60
CA THR A 548 49.40 23.17 -11.53
C THR A 548 48.82 24.20 -10.57
N ASN A 549 47.57 24.62 -10.83
CA ASN A 549 46.51 24.57 -9.81
C ASN A 549 45.11 24.70 -10.45
N VAL A 550 44.10 24.39 -9.64
CA VAL A 550 42.66 24.49 -9.94
C VAL A 550 42.27 25.91 -10.29
N GLU A 551 41.59 26.10 -11.42
CA GLU A 551 40.89 27.35 -11.77
C GLU A 551 39.69 27.02 -12.67
N GLU A 552 38.70 27.91 -12.64
CA GLU A 552 37.34 27.74 -13.14
C GLU A 552 37.28 27.40 -14.65
N ILE A 553 36.35 26.52 -15.05
CA ILE A 553 35.96 26.36 -16.46
C ILE A 553 35.05 27.55 -16.82
N ALA A 554 35.67 28.72 -17.00
CA ALA A 554 35.00 29.88 -17.57
C ALA A 554 34.76 29.64 -19.08
N SER A 555 33.49 29.41 -19.43
CA SER A 555 32.87 29.57 -20.76
C SER A 555 33.83 29.61 -21.96
N SER A 556 34.11 28.44 -22.54
CA SER A 556 34.76 28.29 -23.85
C SER A 556 33.89 27.52 -24.86
N GLN A 557 32.58 27.78 -24.83
CA GLN A 557 31.58 27.22 -25.74
C GLN A 557 30.99 28.36 -26.58
N ASP A 558 31.64 28.67 -27.71
CA ASP A 558 31.08 29.53 -28.77
C ASP A 558 31.87 29.35 -30.10
N VAL A 559 32.39 28.15 -30.32
CA VAL A 559 32.95 27.72 -31.61
C VAL A 559 32.10 26.55 -32.08
N PRO A 560 31.21 26.74 -33.07
CA PRO A 560 30.37 25.65 -33.59
C PRO A 560 31.25 24.50 -34.07
N ASN A 561 30.99 23.30 -33.55
CA ASN A 561 31.62 22.09 -34.04
C ASN A 561 30.56 21.32 -34.86
N PRO A 562 30.60 21.40 -36.20
CA PRO A 562 29.53 20.91 -37.06
C PRO A 562 29.33 19.39 -36.97
N ASP A 563 30.26 18.64 -36.38
CA ASP A 563 30.09 17.21 -36.13
C ASP A 563 29.37 16.94 -34.80
N ILE A 564 29.52 17.82 -33.79
CA ILE A 564 28.76 17.76 -32.53
C ILE A 564 27.33 18.23 -32.75
N ASP A 565 27.12 19.34 -33.47
CA ASP A 565 25.79 19.88 -33.74
C ASP A 565 24.90 18.84 -34.47
N LYS A 566 25.48 18.09 -35.41
CA LYS A 566 24.82 16.97 -36.10
C LYS A 566 24.55 15.78 -35.19
N LEU A 567 25.45 15.47 -34.25
CA LEU A 567 25.23 14.40 -33.28
C LEU A 567 24.08 14.75 -32.33
N VAL A 568 24.04 15.98 -31.83
CA VAL A 568 22.94 16.51 -30.99
C VAL A 568 21.62 16.50 -31.76
N ALA A 569 21.61 16.96 -33.01
CA ALA A 569 20.42 16.92 -33.86
C ALA A 569 19.91 15.49 -34.08
N LYS A 570 20.79 14.53 -34.41
CA LYS A 570 20.43 13.10 -34.53
C LYS A 570 19.83 12.54 -33.24
N LEU A 571 20.45 12.81 -32.08
CA LEU A 571 19.95 12.36 -30.78
C LEU A 571 18.57 12.96 -30.47
N ARG A 572 18.36 14.26 -30.75
CA ARG A 572 17.04 14.90 -30.62
C ARG A 572 15.99 14.25 -31.52
N CYS A 573 16.30 14.00 -32.79
CA CYS A 573 15.41 13.31 -33.72
C CYS A 573 15.05 11.90 -33.23
N LEU A 574 16.01 11.15 -32.68
CA LEU A 574 15.76 9.84 -32.08
C LEU A 574 14.87 9.93 -30.84
N ASN A 575 15.10 10.89 -29.94
CA ASN A 575 14.26 11.07 -28.76
C ASN A 575 12.82 11.45 -29.14
N ILE A 576 12.63 12.35 -30.10
CA ILE A 576 11.29 12.70 -30.63
C ILE A 576 10.64 11.48 -31.29
N CYS A 577 11.39 10.74 -32.13
CA CYS A 577 10.94 9.50 -32.77
C CYS A 577 10.49 8.45 -31.74
N ARG A 578 11.29 8.23 -30.69
CA ARG A 578 10.97 7.32 -29.60
C ARG A 578 9.67 7.71 -28.89
N ARG A 579 9.53 8.99 -28.49
CA ARG A 579 8.29 9.47 -27.81
C ARG A 579 7.07 9.43 -28.73
N MET A 580 7.24 9.58 -30.04
CA MET A 580 6.19 9.33 -31.02
C MET A 580 5.78 7.85 -31.04
N LEU A 581 6.74 6.93 -31.14
CA LEU A 581 6.49 5.48 -31.16
C LEU A 581 5.90 4.96 -29.83
N GLU A 582 6.26 5.54 -28.68
CA GLU A 582 5.63 5.29 -27.37
C GLU A 582 4.13 5.67 -27.34
N ASN A 583 3.63 6.43 -28.33
CA ASN A 583 2.23 6.85 -28.50
C ASN A 583 1.60 6.33 -29.82
N SER A 584 2.21 5.30 -30.43
CA SER A 584 1.70 4.62 -31.62
C SER A 584 1.20 3.20 -31.30
N TYR A 585 0.12 2.80 -31.96
CA TYR A 585 -0.59 1.53 -31.77
C TYR A 585 -1.03 0.90 -33.12
N GLU A 586 -1.05 1.65 -34.21
CA GLU A 586 -1.36 1.11 -35.54
C GLU A 586 -0.20 0.20 -36.06
N PRO A 587 -0.49 -0.91 -36.77
CA PRO A 587 0.53 -1.77 -37.37
C PRO A 587 1.43 -1.00 -38.34
N LEU A 588 2.73 -1.34 -38.35
CA LEU A 588 3.71 -0.65 -39.19
C LEU A 588 3.36 -0.71 -40.69
N THR A 589 2.69 -1.79 -41.13
CA THR A 589 2.18 -2.00 -42.50
C THR A 589 1.22 -0.91 -42.96
N ASP A 590 0.43 -0.36 -42.04
CA ASP A 590 -0.67 0.56 -42.34
C ASP A 590 -0.18 2.02 -42.37
N ASN A 591 1.05 2.25 -41.88
CA ASN A 591 1.69 3.56 -41.77
C ASN A 591 3.06 3.58 -42.49
N SER A 592 3.00 3.52 -43.83
CA SER A 592 4.18 3.45 -44.72
C SER A 592 5.23 4.55 -44.53
N ILE A 593 4.87 5.67 -43.89
CA ILE A 593 5.80 6.76 -43.56
C ILE A 593 6.78 6.32 -42.44
N LEU A 594 6.34 5.50 -41.49
CA LEU A 594 7.20 4.95 -40.44
C LEU A 594 8.27 4.00 -41.00
N TYR A 595 8.00 3.28 -42.09
CA TYR A 595 9.04 2.49 -42.78
C TYR A 595 10.13 3.38 -43.40
N GLY A 596 9.81 4.59 -43.85
CA GLY A 596 10.82 5.57 -44.27
C GLY A 596 11.73 5.94 -43.08
N LEU A 597 11.11 6.41 -41.98
CA LEU A 597 11.81 6.78 -40.75
C LEU A 597 12.68 5.65 -40.17
N LEU A 598 12.20 4.40 -40.25
CA LEU A 598 12.94 3.21 -39.82
C LEU A 598 14.26 3.06 -40.59
N ASN A 599 14.24 3.22 -41.91
CA ASN A 599 15.42 3.07 -42.77
C ASN A 599 16.34 4.30 -42.76
N ASP A 600 15.78 5.50 -42.66
CA ASP A 600 16.52 6.75 -42.79
C ASP A 600 17.11 7.27 -41.46
N LEU A 601 16.53 6.89 -40.31
CA LEU A 601 16.95 7.34 -38.97
C LEU A 601 17.31 6.18 -38.02
N ILE A 602 16.39 5.23 -37.82
CA ILE A 602 16.50 4.23 -36.73
C ILE A 602 17.60 3.19 -37.03
N VAL A 603 17.54 2.51 -38.17
CA VAL A 603 18.52 1.48 -38.55
C VAL A 603 19.96 2.05 -38.64
N PRO A 604 20.19 3.23 -39.23
CA PRO A 604 21.50 3.89 -39.18
C PRO A 604 21.98 4.17 -37.75
N ALA A 605 21.10 4.55 -36.82
CA ALA A 605 21.47 4.80 -35.42
C ALA A 605 21.87 3.52 -34.67
N VAL A 606 21.16 2.40 -34.88
CA VAL A 606 21.52 1.08 -34.34
C VAL A 606 22.90 0.61 -34.83
N GLN A 607 23.28 1.00 -36.05
CA GLN A 607 24.57 0.66 -36.65
C GLN A 607 25.67 1.70 -36.39
N ASP A 608 25.36 2.83 -35.74
CA ASP A 608 26.31 3.92 -35.53
C ASP A 608 27.42 3.50 -34.54
N GLY A 609 28.60 4.12 -34.69
CA GLY A 609 29.75 3.90 -33.82
C GLY A 609 29.56 4.50 -32.44
N ASP A 610 28.79 5.59 -32.33
CA ASP A 610 28.48 6.26 -31.08
C ASP A 610 27.57 5.43 -30.17
N SER A 611 27.84 5.46 -28.86
CA SER A 611 27.11 4.63 -27.89
C SER A 611 25.70 5.17 -27.59
N LEU A 612 25.51 6.48 -27.59
CA LEU A 612 24.21 7.10 -27.27
C LEU A 612 23.25 6.97 -28.44
N LEU A 613 23.73 7.20 -29.67
CA LEU A 613 22.94 6.93 -30.90
C LEU A 613 22.51 5.47 -30.98
N ARG A 614 23.41 4.53 -30.64
CA ARG A 614 23.08 3.09 -30.63
C ARG A 614 22.05 2.73 -29.57
N GLN A 615 22.10 3.35 -28.40
CA GLN A 615 21.14 3.10 -27.31
C GLN A 615 19.72 3.57 -27.70
N GLU A 616 19.54 4.82 -28.10
CA GLU A 616 18.22 5.32 -28.49
C GLU A 616 17.72 4.71 -29.82
N GLY A 617 18.63 4.41 -30.76
CA GLY A 617 18.32 3.65 -31.96
C GLY A 617 17.78 2.26 -31.66
N LEU A 618 18.42 1.51 -30.73
CA LEU A 618 17.96 0.18 -30.32
C LEU A 618 16.59 0.25 -29.62
N HIS A 619 16.34 1.31 -28.86
CA HIS A 619 15.05 1.53 -28.21
C HIS A 619 13.94 1.81 -29.23
N CYS A 620 14.19 2.72 -30.20
CA CYS A 620 13.26 2.99 -31.30
C CYS A 620 12.98 1.72 -32.12
N LEU A 621 14.00 0.92 -32.43
CA LEU A 621 13.84 -0.36 -33.12
C LEU A 621 12.97 -1.31 -32.31
N GLY A 622 13.17 -1.39 -30.99
CA GLY A 622 12.35 -2.21 -30.11
C GLY A 622 10.87 -1.83 -30.13
N LEU A 623 10.56 -0.52 -30.10
CA LEU A 623 9.19 -0.03 -30.24
C LEU A 623 8.59 -0.39 -31.62
N CYS A 624 9.34 -0.19 -32.71
CA CYS A 624 8.90 -0.64 -34.04
C CYS A 624 8.65 -2.15 -34.10
N CYS A 625 9.46 -2.96 -33.41
CA CYS A 625 9.24 -4.41 -33.30
C CYS A 625 7.96 -4.76 -32.52
N THR A 626 7.43 -3.90 -31.64
CA THR A 626 6.10 -4.13 -31.03
C THR A 626 4.93 -3.79 -31.97
N LEU A 627 5.19 -3.08 -33.08
CA LEU A 627 4.17 -2.72 -34.08
C LEU A 627 4.17 -3.66 -35.31
N ASP A 628 5.17 -4.53 -35.46
CA ASP A 628 5.26 -5.49 -36.58
C ASP A 628 5.97 -6.80 -36.21
N LYS A 629 5.24 -7.91 -36.34
CA LYS A 629 5.74 -9.26 -36.04
C LYS A 629 6.94 -9.66 -36.90
N GLY A 630 6.93 -9.33 -38.20
CA GLY A 630 8.01 -9.71 -39.13
C GLY A 630 9.31 -8.99 -38.81
N LEU A 631 9.23 -7.72 -38.45
CA LEU A 631 10.37 -6.92 -37.99
C LEU A 631 10.90 -7.44 -36.65
N ALA A 632 10.04 -7.88 -35.72
CA ALA A 632 10.47 -8.54 -34.49
C ALA A 632 11.21 -9.86 -34.78
N GLN A 633 10.64 -10.73 -35.62
CA GLN A 633 11.25 -11.98 -36.06
C GLN A 633 12.62 -11.79 -36.73
N HIS A 634 12.80 -10.72 -37.49
CA HIS A 634 14.09 -10.41 -38.11
C HIS A 634 15.14 -9.89 -37.09
N ASN A 635 14.73 -9.24 -36.00
CA ASN A 635 15.63 -8.56 -35.06
C ASN A 635 15.78 -9.24 -33.69
N VAL A 636 15.04 -10.32 -33.39
CA VAL A 636 15.16 -11.08 -32.14
C VAL A 636 16.60 -11.52 -31.83
N ALA A 637 17.35 -11.98 -32.84
CA ALA A 637 18.76 -12.37 -32.70
C ALA A 637 19.68 -11.19 -32.31
N LEU A 638 19.35 -9.95 -32.74
CA LEU A 638 20.07 -8.74 -32.34
C LEU A 638 19.86 -8.47 -30.85
N PHE A 639 18.62 -8.53 -30.35
CA PHE A 639 18.34 -8.32 -28.93
C PHE A 639 19.02 -9.38 -28.05
N ILE A 640 18.97 -10.65 -28.44
CA ILE A 640 19.67 -11.76 -27.77
C ILE A 640 21.19 -11.49 -27.71
N ASN A 641 21.81 -11.07 -28.82
CA ASN A 641 23.22 -10.69 -28.84
C ASN A 641 23.53 -9.46 -27.97
N CYS A 642 22.65 -8.46 -27.95
CA CYS A 642 22.77 -7.30 -27.07
C CYS A 642 22.69 -7.67 -25.58
N ILE A 643 21.94 -8.71 -25.21
CA ILE A 643 21.89 -9.19 -23.82
C ILE A 643 23.17 -9.96 -23.47
N LYS A 644 23.61 -10.88 -24.34
CA LYS A 644 24.81 -11.70 -24.09
C LYS A 644 26.13 -10.91 -24.11
N ASN A 645 26.24 -9.89 -24.96
CA ASN A 645 27.52 -9.21 -25.28
C ASN A 645 27.48 -7.68 -25.15
N GLY A 646 26.35 -7.08 -24.76
CA GLY A 646 26.20 -5.62 -24.66
C GLY A 646 26.72 -5.03 -23.36
N HIS A 647 26.88 -3.70 -23.34
CA HIS A 647 27.04 -2.95 -22.09
C HIS A 647 25.69 -2.82 -21.37
N GLU A 648 25.70 -2.63 -20.05
CA GLU A 648 24.51 -2.69 -19.18
C GLU A 648 23.29 -1.91 -19.69
N VAL A 649 23.47 -0.71 -20.25
CA VAL A 649 22.35 0.08 -20.79
C VAL A 649 21.68 -0.61 -21.99
N LEU A 650 22.47 -1.19 -22.90
CA LEU A 650 21.96 -1.97 -24.04
C LEU A 650 21.30 -3.27 -23.58
N VAL A 651 21.88 -3.94 -22.58
CA VAL A 651 21.28 -5.14 -21.96
C VAL A 651 19.90 -4.78 -21.37
N LYS A 652 19.80 -3.69 -20.62
CA LYS A 652 18.54 -3.22 -20.01
C LYS A 652 17.46 -2.83 -21.02
N ILE A 653 17.84 -2.28 -22.17
CA ILE A 653 16.90 -2.04 -23.29
C ILE A 653 16.48 -3.39 -23.87
N ALA A 654 17.44 -4.23 -24.24
CA ALA A 654 17.18 -5.50 -24.92
C ALA A 654 16.39 -6.53 -24.07
N VAL A 655 16.60 -6.62 -22.75
CA VAL A 655 15.81 -7.49 -21.84
C VAL A 655 14.35 -7.03 -21.77
N ARG A 656 14.10 -5.72 -21.71
CA ARG A 656 12.73 -5.16 -21.72
C ARG A 656 12.06 -5.45 -23.07
N THR A 657 12.70 -5.04 -24.17
CA THR A 657 12.20 -5.25 -25.53
C THR A 657 11.96 -6.73 -25.86
N LEU A 658 12.88 -7.62 -25.52
CA LEU A 658 12.69 -9.06 -25.73
C LEU A 658 11.53 -9.60 -24.89
N GLY A 659 11.42 -9.19 -23.62
CA GLY A 659 10.29 -9.57 -22.76
C GLY A 659 8.94 -9.14 -23.33
N ASP A 660 8.83 -7.90 -23.81
CA ASP A 660 7.59 -7.36 -24.38
C ASP A 660 7.24 -8.04 -25.72
N ILE A 661 8.21 -8.24 -26.61
CA ILE A 661 8.04 -8.95 -27.89
C ILE A 661 7.58 -10.41 -27.67
N LEU A 662 8.18 -11.13 -26.71
CA LEU A 662 7.78 -12.50 -26.38
C LEU A 662 6.39 -12.56 -25.73
N LEU A 663 6.01 -11.55 -24.93
CA LEU A 663 4.69 -11.45 -24.32
C LEU A 663 3.59 -11.17 -25.36
N MET A 664 3.91 -10.33 -26.34
CA MET A 664 3.07 -9.95 -27.48
C MET A 664 2.82 -11.13 -28.43
N TYR A 665 3.89 -11.70 -28.99
CA TYR A 665 3.80 -12.64 -30.12
C TYR A 665 4.04 -14.11 -29.76
N GLY A 666 4.51 -14.42 -28.55
CA GLY A 666 4.83 -15.76 -28.09
C GLY A 666 6.26 -16.21 -28.44
N VAL A 667 6.79 -17.14 -27.64
CA VAL A 667 8.16 -17.65 -27.77
C VAL A 667 8.38 -18.46 -29.05
N ASP A 668 7.43 -19.33 -29.41
CA ASP A 668 7.53 -20.18 -30.62
C ASP A 668 7.72 -19.33 -31.88
N ALA A 669 6.86 -18.32 -32.05
CA ALA A 669 6.88 -17.41 -33.19
C ALA A 669 8.18 -16.61 -33.31
N MET A 670 8.81 -16.24 -32.19
CA MET A 670 10.11 -15.56 -32.20
C MET A 670 11.28 -16.53 -32.40
N SER A 671 11.08 -17.83 -32.10
CA SER A 671 12.09 -18.87 -32.25
C SER A 671 12.22 -19.39 -33.68
N GLU A 672 11.17 -19.23 -34.53
CA GLU A 672 11.15 -19.63 -35.95
C GLU A 672 12.37 -19.17 -36.77
N HIS A 673 12.96 -18.02 -36.43
CA HIS A 673 14.08 -17.40 -37.14
C HIS A 673 15.41 -17.40 -36.36
N LEU A 674 15.46 -18.04 -35.19
CA LEU A 674 16.70 -18.20 -34.43
C LEU A 674 17.52 -19.40 -34.93
N THR A 675 18.85 -19.29 -34.84
CA THR A 675 19.76 -20.38 -35.17
C THR A 675 19.78 -21.49 -34.12
N ASP A 676 19.49 -21.15 -32.86
CA ASP A 676 19.28 -22.09 -31.77
C ASP A 676 18.04 -21.65 -30.96
N THR A 677 17.07 -22.53 -30.80
CA THR A 677 15.85 -22.25 -30.02
C THR A 677 16.14 -22.16 -28.51
N HIS A 678 17.28 -22.67 -28.05
CA HIS A 678 17.72 -22.52 -26.66
C HIS A 678 18.29 -21.13 -26.36
N ASP A 679 18.56 -20.28 -27.36
CA ASP A 679 19.14 -18.95 -27.15
C ASP A 679 18.30 -18.08 -26.18
N ILE A 680 16.96 -18.16 -26.28
CA ILE A 680 16.02 -17.44 -25.40
C ILE A 680 16.16 -17.93 -23.95
N ARG A 681 16.20 -19.25 -23.75
CA ARG A 681 16.40 -19.85 -22.42
C ARG A 681 17.75 -19.45 -21.83
N THR A 682 18.83 -19.55 -22.60
CA THR A 682 20.19 -19.17 -22.17
C THR A 682 20.27 -17.69 -21.78
N VAL A 683 19.54 -16.81 -22.48
CA VAL A 683 19.43 -15.38 -22.12
C VAL A 683 18.73 -15.19 -20.78
N PHE A 684 17.67 -15.95 -20.50
CA PHE A 684 16.98 -15.89 -19.21
C PHE A 684 17.80 -16.48 -18.07
N GLU A 685 18.51 -17.60 -18.28
CA GLU A 685 19.46 -18.17 -17.32
C GLU A 685 20.57 -17.14 -16.99
N PHE A 686 21.20 -16.56 -18.02
CA PHE A 686 22.21 -15.51 -17.86
C PHE A 686 21.68 -14.27 -17.12
N GLY A 687 20.46 -13.83 -17.42
CA GLY A 687 19.85 -12.67 -16.77
C GLY A 687 19.46 -12.93 -15.30
N LEU A 688 19.10 -14.16 -14.94
CA LEU A 688 18.82 -14.54 -13.54
C LEU A 688 20.09 -14.64 -12.68
N ASP A 689 21.24 -14.93 -13.28
CA ASP A 689 22.55 -15.05 -12.60
C ASP A 689 23.44 -13.80 -12.79
N HIS A 690 22.84 -12.66 -13.16
CA HIS A 690 23.58 -11.46 -13.57
C HIS A 690 24.03 -10.60 -12.38
N ASP A 691 25.34 -10.25 -12.31
CA ASP A 691 25.95 -9.43 -11.25
C ASP A 691 25.23 -8.09 -10.96
N ASN A 692 24.68 -7.46 -12.00
CA ASN A 692 23.90 -6.22 -11.87
C ASN A 692 22.43 -6.53 -11.50
N GLY A 693 22.05 -6.18 -10.27
CA GLY A 693 20.72 -6.39 -9.71
C GLY A 693 19.56 -5.72 -10.47
N GLU A 694 19.77 -4.62 -11.20
CA GLU A 694 18.71 -4.04 -12.04
C GLU A 694 18.41 -4.97 -13.23
N ILE A 695 19.44 -5.52 -13.89
CA ILE A 695 19.29 -6.47 -15.00
C ILE A 695 18.66 -7.78 -14.49
N GLN A 696 19.07 -8.26 -13.33
CA GLN A 696 18.47 -9.44 -12.69
C GLN A 696 16.98 -9.20 -12.37
N SER A 697 16.65 -8.03 -11.83
CA SER A 697 15.26 -7.63 -11.52
C SER A 697 14.40 -7.52 -12.77
N LEU A 698 14.91 -6.95 -13.86
CA LEU A 698 14.20 -6.87 -15.15
C LEU A 698 13.97 -8.24 -15.76
N THR A 699 14.98 -9.11 -15.74
CA THR A 699 14.88 -10.49 -16.25
C THR A 699 13.84 -11.27 -15.45
N THR A 700 13.90 -11.19 -14.12
CA THR A 700 12.92 -11.82 -13.21
C THR A 700 11.51 -11.33 -13.50
N GLN A 701 11.31 -10.02 -13.66
CA GLN A 701 9.99 -9.45 -13.98
C GLN A 701 9.47 -9.90 -15.35
N SER A 702 10.32 -9.98 -16.38
CA SER A 702 9.94 -10.50 -17.70
C SER A 702 9.52 -11.97 -17.63
N LEU A 703 10.30 -12.83 -16.95
CA LEU A 703 9.94 -14.23 -16.73
C LEU A 703 8.63 -14.39 -15.95
N CYS A 704 8.45 -13.64 -14.85
CA CYS A 704 7.21 -13.63 -14.07
C CYS A 704 5.98 -13.33 -14.95
N LYS A 705 6.07 -12.34 -15.86
CA LYS A 705 4.98 -12.01 -16.79
C LYS A 705 4.76 -13.13 -17.80
N LEU A 706 5.81 -13.60 -18.48
CA LEU A 706 5.72 -14.60 -19.53
C LEU A 706 5.13 -15.92 -19.00
N MET A 707 5.56 -16.37 -17.82
CA MET A 707 5.02 -17.56 -17.16
C MET A 707 3.57 -17.35 -16.70
N LEU A 708 3.25 -16.23 -16.02
CA LEU A 708 1.90 -15.98 -15.50
C LEU A 708 0.83 -15.87 -16.60
N PHE A 709 1.21 -15.41 -17.80
CA PHE A 709 0.32 -15.29 -18.96
C PHE A 709 0.40 -16.48 -19.94
N ASN A 710 0.99 -17.62 -19.55
CA ASN A 710 1.15 -18.81 -20.41
C ASN A 710 1.79 -18.49 -21.79
N ARG A 711 2.76 -17.56 -21.81
CA ARG A 711 3.57 -17.26 -23.00
C ARG A 711 4.89 -18.01 -23.03
N TYR A 712 5.33 -18.54 -21.88
CA TYR A 712 6.55 -19.33 -21.76
C TYR A 712 6.47 -20.26 -20.55
N THR A 713 6.89 -21.51 -20.71
CA THR A 713 6.90 -22.52 -19.64
C THR A 713 8.24 -23.24 -19.66
N ASP A 714 8.99 -23.14 -18.57
CA ASP A 714 10.23 -23.89 -18.35
C ASP A 714 10.37 -24.15 -16.84
N ASP A 715 10.25 -25.42 -16.45
CA ASP A 715 10.30 -25.83 -15.05
C ASP A 715 11.67 -25.54 -14.41
N GLU A 716 12.76 -25.54 -15.18
CA GLU A 716 14.11 -25.32 -14.65
C GLU A 716 14.36 -23.82 -14.37
N LEU A 717 13.88 -22.93 -15.24
CA LEU A 717 13.86 -21.49 -14.94
C LEU A 717 12.95 -21.18 -13.75
N LEU A 718 11.81 -21.85 -13.62
CA LEU A 718 10.95 -21.73 -12.44
C LEU A 718 11.68 -22.21 -11.17
N ARG A 719 12.45 -23.30 -11.24
CA ARG A 719 13.32 -23.78 -10.14
C ARG A 719 14.32 -22.70 -9.73
N LEU A 720 15.07 -22.14 -10.68
CA LEU A 720 16.04 -21.06 -10.43
C LEU A 720 15.38 -19.82 -9.79
N MET A 721 14.18 -19.43 -10.23
CA MET A 721 13.43 -18.33 -9.61
C MET A 721 13.04 -18.62 -8.14
N VAL A 722 12.64 -19.86 -7.81
CA VAL A 722 12.31 -20.22 -6.41
C VAL A 722 13.57 -20.21 -5.54
N LEU A 723 14.71 -20.64 -6.07
CA LEU A 723 16.00 -20.56 -5.37
C LEU A 723 16.40 -19.10 -5.14
N LEU A 724 16.32 -18.24 -6.16
CA LEU A 724 16.62 -16.81 -6.07
C LEU A 724 15.77 -16.12 -4.98
N TYR A 725 14.49 -16.48 -4.86
CA TYR A 725 13.60 -15.94 -3.82
C TYR A 725 13.96 -16.37 -2.38
N PHE A 726 14.63 -17.49 -2.22
CA PHE A 726 15.05 -18.01 -0.91
C PHE A 726 16.57 -18.01 -0.72
N PHE A 727 17.32 -17.36 -1.60
CA PHE A 727 18.78 -17.33 -1.55
C PHE A 727 19.28 -16.61 -0.28
N PRO A 728 20.44 -16.99 0.29
CA PRO A 728 21.04 -16.29 1.42
C PRO A 728 21.36 -14.83 1.09
N ASN A 729 21.01 -13.94 2.01
CA ASN A 729 21.31 -12.50 1.90
C ASN A 729 22.13 -12.03 3.10
N THR A 730 23.25 -11.34 2.83
CA THR A 730 24.06 -10.63 3.84
C THR A 730 23.50 -9.23 4.09
N GLU A 731 23.25 -8.46 3.01
CA GLU A 731 22.54 -7.18 3.02
C GLU A 731 21.58 -7.13 1.82
N MET A 732 20.38 -6.58 1.99
CA MET A 732 19.40 -6.45 0.91
C MET A 732 19.35 -5.03 0.38
N ASP A 733 19.87 -4.82 -0.84
CA ASP A 733 19.79 -3.54 -1.55
C ASP A 733 18.39 -3.29 -2.14
N GLU A 734 18.20 -2.18 -2.85
CA GLU A 734 16.90 -1.84 -3.44
C GLU A 734 16.46 -2.87 -4.49
N HIS A 735 17.35 -3.37 -5.34
CA HIS A 735 17.01 -4.29 -6.41
C HIS A 735 16.72 -5.71 -5.92
N SER A 736 17.47 -6.22 -4.95
CA SER A 736 17.15 -7.46 -4.22
C SER A 736 15.78 -7.34 -3.56
N ASN A 737 15.49 -6.21 -2.88
CA ASN A 737 14.16 -5.97 -2.31
C ASN A 737 13.05 -5.94 -3.38
N MET A 738 13.31 -5.44 -4.59
CA MET A 738 12.37 -5.51 -5.71
C MET A 738 12.16 -6.95 -6.20
N ILE A 739 13.23 -7.74 -6.35
CA ILE A 739 13.19 -9.15 -6.76
C ILE A 739 12.37 -9.97 -5.76
N HIS A 740 12.68 -9.88 -4.46
CA HIS A 740 11.93 -10.61 -3.44
C HIS A 740 10.45 -10.17 -3.38
N GLN A 741 10.14 -8.88 -3.55
CA GLN A 741 8.73 -8.42 -3.61
C GLN A 741 8.00 -8.92 -4.86
N CYS A 742 8.67 -8.92 -6.02
CA CYS A 742 8.14 -9.46 -7.28
C CYS A 742 7.82 -10.95 -7.14
N LEU A 743 8.79 -11.74 -6.65
CA LEU A 743 8.66 -13.19 -6.49
C LEU A 743 7.66 -13.58 -5.38
N ALA A 744 7.61 -12.83 -4.27
CA ALA A 744 6.60 -13.03 -3.22
C ALA A 744 5.16 -12.80 -3.70
N TYR A 745 4.96 -11.94 -4.71
CA TYR A 745 3.66 -11.78 -5.37
C TYR A 745 3.44 -12.84 -6.47
N PHE A 746 4.46 -13.11 -7.26
CA PHE A 746 4.41 -14.03 -8.40
C PHE A 746 4.04 -15.45 -7.99
N PHE A 747 4.74 -16.09 -7.03
CA PHE A 747 4.48 -17.52 -6.76
C PHE A 747 3.03 -17.81 -6.32
N PRO A 748 2.42 -17.07 -5.38
CA PRO A 748 0.99 -17.24 -5.09
C PRO A 748 0.09 -16.94 -6.30
N ALA A 749 0.38 -15.90 -7.09
CA ALA A 749 -0.42 -15.57 -8.27
C ALA A 749 -0.33 -16.65 -9.36
N TYR A 750 0.86 -17.20 -9.58
CA TYR A 750 1.15 -18.28 -10.53
C TYR A 750 0.48 -19.58 -10.10
N CYS A 751 0.85 -20.12 -8.93
CA CYS A 751 0.35 -21.42 -8.46
C CYS A 751 -1.17 -21.46 -8.18
N PHE A 752 -1.82 -20.31 -7.97
CA PHE A 752 -3.26 -20.23 -7.74
C PHE A 752 -4.07 -19.67 -8.92
N SER A 753 -3.49 -19.54 -10.12
CA SER A 753 -4.20 -19.09 -11.33
C SER A 753 -4.52 -20.19 -12.34
N SER A 754 -3.74 -21.27 -12.42
CA SER A 754 -4.04 -22.40 -13.29
C SER A 754 -3.52 -23.73 -12.75
N LEU A 755 -4.16 -24.81 -13.17
CA LEU A 755 -3.72 -26.17 -12.84
C LEU A 755 -2.32 -26.50 -13.40
N GLU A 756 -1.99 -25.95 -14.57
CA GLU A 756 -0.69 -26.16 -15.22
C GLU A 756 0.43 -25.49 -14.43
N HIS A 757 0.22 -24.25 -13.96
CA HIS A 757 1.18 -23.55 -13.10
C HIS A 757 1.43 -24.31 -11.78
N GLN A 758 0.37 -24.86 -11.17
CA GLN A 758 0.51 -25.65 -9.95
C GLN A 758 1.26 -26.97 -10.21
N LYS A 759 1.06 -27.62 -11.36
CA LYS A 759 1.82 -28.81 -11.77
C LYS A 759 3.30 -28.51 -11.99
N SER A 760 3.65 -27.42 -12.69
CA SER A 760 5.05 -26.98 -12.83
C SER A 760 5.71 -26.73 -11.47
N MET A 761 5.02 -26.08 -10.53
CA MET A 761 5.51 -25.95 -9.15
C MET A 761 5.68 -27.31 -8.46
N SER A 762 4.74 -28.25 -8.63
CA SER A 762 4.85 -29.61 -8.08
C SER A 762 6.08 -30.35 -8.61
N ASN A 763 6.37 -30.27 -9.91
CA ASN A 763 7.49 -30.96 -10.56
C ASN A 763 8.84 -30.60 -9.91
N ILE A 764 9.02 -29.33 -9.52
CA ILE A 764 10.30 -28.83 -8.96
C ILE A 764 10.38 -28.90 -7.43
N THR A 765 9.25 -29.00 -6.73
CA THR A 765 9.15 -28.74 -5.28
C THR A 765 10.12 -29.59 -4.44
N ILE A 766 10.30 -30.87 -4.76
CA ILE A 766 11.18 -31.75 -3.98
C ILE A 766 12.65 -31.36 -4.18
N ALA A 767 13.10 -31.14 -5.42
CA ALA A 767 14.48 -30.76 -5.72
C ALA A 767 14.85 -29.42 -5.08
N VAL A 768 13.96 -28.42 -5.16
CA VAL A 768 14.09 -27.12 -4.48
C VAL A 768 14.29 -27.30 -2.97
N LEU A 769 13.52 -28.18 -2.32
CA LEU A 769 13.63 -28.41 -0.88
C LEU A 769 14.94 -29.11 -0.48
N GLU A 770 15.47 -30.01 -1.32
CA GLU A 770 16.77 -30.64 -1.12
C GLU A 770 17.90 -29.61 -1.21
N GLU A 771 17.89 -28.81 -2.27
CA GLU A 771 18.92 -27.81 -2.58
C GLU A 771 18.94 -26.66 -1.55
N LEU A 772 17.78 -26.11 -1.18
CA LEU A 772 17.69 -25.10 -0.13
C LEU A 772 18.04 -25.65 1.27
N CYS A 773 17.91 -26.95 1.52
CA CYS A 773 18.45 -27.55 2.75
C CYS A 773 19.98 -27.64 2.73
N ASN A 774 20.59 -27.86 1.56
CA ASN A 774 22.05 -27.86 1.42
C ASN A 774 22.60 -26.44 1.59
N ILE A 775 22.05 -25.47 0.84
CA ILE A 775 22.40 -24.03 0.94
C ILE A 775 22.27 -23.54 2.40
N PHE A 776 21.15 -23.85 3.09
CA PHE A 776 20.98 -23.48 4.50
C PHE A 776 21.99 -24.15 5.45
N SER A 777 22.53 -25.31 5.10
CA SER A 777 23.52 -26.02 5.91
C SER A 777 24.93 -25.44 5.76
N ASP A 778 25.20 -24.81 4.62
CA ASP A 778 26.51 -24.25 4.24
C ASP A 778 26.63 -22.73 4.47
N LEU A 779 25.58 -22.09 5.03
CA LEU A 779 25.53 -20.65 5.36
C LEU A 779 26.78 -20.12 6.09
N GLU A 780 27.26 -18.96 5.65
CA GLU A 780 28.26 -18.19 6.38
C GLU A 780 27.64 -17.50 7.62
N LYS A 781 28.46 -16.84 8.45
CA LYS A 781 28.05 -16.38 9.80
C LYS A 781 27.22 -15.10 9.80
N ASP A 782 27.35 -14.34 8.73
CA ASP A 782 26.76 -13.04 8.44
C ASP A 782 25.63 -13.13 7.41
N GLU A 783 25.49 -14.28 6.74
CA GLU A 783 24.35 -14.59 5.88
C GLU A 783 23.09 -14.91 6.68
N SER A 784 21.93 -14.56 6.10
CA SER A 784 20.63 -14.92 6.64
C SER A 784 19.71 -15.46 5.54
N MET A 785 18.92 -16.46 5.90
CA MET A 785 18.04 -17.18 4.96
C MET A 785 16.75 -17.59 5.66
N THR A 786 15.65 -17.64 4.90
CA THR A 786 14.36 -18.18 5.40
C THR A 786 14.56 -19.62 5.88
N ASN A 787 14.01 -19.96 7.04
CA ASN A 787 14.22 -21.30 7.60
C ASN A 787 13.58 -22.37 6.68
N PRO A 788 14.28 -23.45 6.29
CA PRO A 788 13.74 -24.46 5.38
C PRO A 788 12.42 -25.08 5.85
N LYS A 789 12.15 -25.08 7.16
CA LYS A 789 10.84 -25.46 7.70
C LYS A 789 9.72 -24.53 7.19
N GLN A 790 9.93 -23.22 7.19
CA GLN A 790 8.98 -22.24 6.67
C GLN A 790 8.86 -22.34 5.14
N ILE A 791 9.96 -22.58 4.44
CA ILE A 791 9.98 -22.83 2.99
C ILE A 791 9.11 -24.05 2.64
N ALA A 792 9.24 -25.15 3.39
CA ALA A 792 8.37 -26.32 3.26
C ALA A 792 6.89 -26.04 3.58
N GLU A 793 6.59 -25.16 4.54
CA GLU A 793 5.22 -24.72 4.79
C GLU A 793 4.67 -23.87 3.63
N MET A 794 5.50 -23.03 2.98
CA MET A 794 5.11 -22.24 1.80
C MET A 794 4.94 -23.08 0.53
N LEU A 795 5.86 -24.01 0.24
CA LEU A 795 5.74 -24.89 -0.93
C LEU A 795 4.56 -25.86 -0.80
N ALA A 796 4.25 -26.36 0.40
CA ALA A 796 3.04 -27.14 0.61
C ALA A 796 1.75 -26.30 0.39
N ASP A 797 1.81 -25.01 0.69
CA ASP A 797 0.71 -24.06 0.49
C ASP A 797 0.50 -23.70 -0.99
N TRP A 798 1.58 -23.54 -1.77
CA TRP A 798 1.53 -23.31 -3.22
C TRP A 798 1.03 -24.55 -3.98
N ASN A 799 1.31 -25.75 -3.48
CA ASN A 799 0.80 -27.03 -4.02
C ASN A 799 -0.57 -27.46 -3.43
N ASP A 800 -1.32 -26.57 -2.76
CA ASP A 800 -2.66 -26.88 -2.26
C ASP A 800 -3.73 -26.69 -3.37
N PRO A 801 -4.35 -27.77 -3.90
CA PRO A 801 -5.34 -27.67 -4.97
C PRO A 801 -6.57 -26.84 -4.59
N ARG A 802 -6.87 -26.73 -3.29
CA ARG A 802 -8.02 -25.95 -2.78
C ARG A 802 -7.84 -24.43 -2.92
N LYS A 803 -6.68 -23.96 -3.40
CA LYS A 803 -6.36 -22.54 -3.56
C LYS A 803 -6.50 -22.00 -4.98
N LEU A 804 -6.52 -22.88 -5.99
CA LEU A 804 -6.75 -22.54 -7.41
C LEU A 804 -7.98 -21.64 -7.62
N THR A 805 -8.98 -21.73 -6.75
CA THR A 805 -10.30 -21.08 -6.91
C THR A 805 -10.49 -19.77 -6.12
N LYS A 806 -9.42 -19.20 -5.54
CA LYS A 806 -9.53 -17.97 -4.72
C LYS A 806 -8.88 -16.72 -5.33
N SER A 807 -8.24 -16.85 -6.48
CA SER A 807 -7.48 -15.76 -7.12
C SER A 807 -8.34 -14.86 -8.03
N GLN A 808 -9.41 -15.40 -8.65
CA GLN A 808 -10.35 -14.62 -9.47
C GLN A 808 -11.73 -14.54 -8.81
N ALA A 809 -12.21 -13.33 -8.56
CA ALA A 809 -13.34 -13.07 -7.65
C ALA A 809 -14.75 -13.48 -8.13
N ASN A 810 -14.90 -14.15 -9.28
CA ASN A 810 -16.21 -14.41 -9.90
C ASN A 810 -16.40 -15.79 -10.59
N ILE A 811 -15.46 -16.73 -10.46
CA ILE A 811 -15.63 -18.08 -11.03
C ILE A 811 -15.51 -19.14 -9.93
N ARG A 812 -16.59 -19.89 -9.69
CA ARG A 812 -16.50 -21.16 -8.96
C ARG A 812 -15.91 -22.18 -9.95
N ALA A 813 -14.64 -22.53 -9.75
CA ALA A 813 -14.00 -23.61 -10.50
C ALA A 813 -14.83 -24.89 -10.39
N THR A 814 -14.93 -25.63 -11.49
CA THR A 814 -15.52 -26.97 -11.47
C THR A 814 -14.53 -27.97 -10.88
N PRO A 815 -14.98 -29.14 -10.36
CA PRO A 815 -14.06 -30.15 -9.81
C PRO A 815 -13.00 -30.66 -10.80
N GLU A 816 -13.24 -30.51 -12.11
CA GLU A 816 -12.35 -30.92 -13.20
C GLU A 816 -11.09 -30.03 -13.32
N GLU A 817 -11.09 -28.84 -12.71
CA GLU A 817 -9.99 -27.86 -12.76
C GLU A 817 -8.98 -28.00 -11.60
N GLN A 818 -9.12 -29.02 -10.74
CA GLN A 818 -8.28 -29.25 -9.55
C GLN A 818 -7.64 -30.64 -9.55
N ASP A 819 -6.34 -30.75 -9.24
CA ASP A 819 -5.63 -32.04 -9.10
C ASP A 819 -5.33 -32.35 -7.64
N PHE A 820 -6.22 -33.13 -7.02
CA PHE A 820 -6.04 -33.65 -5.67
C PHE A 820 -5.09 -34.86 -5.57
N THR A 821 -4.67 -35.43 -6.71
CA THR A 821 -3.79 -36.62 -6.75
C THR A 821 -2.32 -36.26 -6.51
N THR A 822 -1.87 -35.11 -7.02
CA THR A 822 -0.46 -34.70 -6.97
C THR A 822 0.10 -34.50 -5.56
N PRO A 823 -0.64 -33.95 -4.56
CA PRO A 823 -0.22 -33.97 -3.16
C PRO A 823 0.12 -35.37 -2.62
N GLY A 824 -0.59 -36.43 -3.06
CA GLY A 824 -0.27 -37.82 -2.68
C GLY A 824 1.09 -38.28 -3.23
N LYS A 825 1.38 -37.98 -4.50
CA LYS A 825 2.65 -38.30 -5.17
C LYS A 825 3.82 -37.57 -4.51
N LEU A 826 3.65 -36.28 -4.21
CA LEU A 826 4.63 -35.46 -3.48
C LEU A 826 4.90 -36.02 -2.07
N ALA A 827 3.86 -36.49 -1.36
CA ALA A 827 4.02 -37.12 -0.06
C ALA A 827 4.82 -38.44 -0.14
N LEU A 828 4.60 -39.28 -1.16
CA LEU A 828 5.36 -40.51 -1.39
C LEU A 828 6.85 -40.25 -1.67
N GLN A 829 7.15 -39.21 -2.48
CA GLN A 829 8.53 -38.79 -2.75
C GLN A 829 9.22 -38.31 -1.46
N ALA A 830 8.59 -37.40 -0.72
CA ALA A 830 9.13 -36.89 0.54
C ALA A 830 9.27 -37.97 1.64
N LEU A 831 8.34 -38.93 1.72
CA LEU A 831 8.46 -40.08 2.64
C LEU A 831 9.61 -41.03 2.27
N THR A 832 9.86 -41.21 0.98
CA THR A 832 11.04 -41.96 0.49
C THR A 832 12.33 -41.30 0.96
N ILE A 833 12.43 -39.96 0.85
CA ILE A 833 13.56 -39.19 1.36
C ILE A 833 13.65 -39.32 2.89
N ILE A 834 12.55 -39.20 3.64
CA ILE A 834 12.53 -39.37 5.11
C ILE A 834 13.00 -40.77 5.55
N PHE A 835 12.78 -41.80 4.74
CA PHE A 835 13.24 -43.16 5.01
C PHE A 835 14.75 -43.33 4.72
N ILE A 836 15.23 -42.80 3.60
CA ILE A 836 16.64 -42.88 3.19
C ILE A 836 17.52 -42.02 4.10
N GLU A 837 17.15 -40.75 4.29
CA GLU A 837 17.96 -39.75 5.00
C GLU A 837 18.17 -40.04 6.48
N ASP A 838 19.35 -39.68 6.96
CA ASP A 838 19.68 -39.72 8.38
C ASP A 838 19.11 -38.50 9.13
N GLU A 839 19.27 -38.49 10.46
CA GLU A 839 18.70 -37.45 11.34
C GLU A 839 19.37 -36.08 11.16
N GLY A 840 19.01 -35.37 10.08
CA GLY A 840 19.55 -34.08 9.67
C GLY A 840 18.48 -32.97 9.55
N LEU A 841 18.77 -31.98 8.70
CA LEU A 841 17.87 -30.86 8.36
C LEU A 841 16.81 -31.31 7.35
N LEU A 842 17.24 -31.83 6.20
CA LEU A 842 16.40 -32.29 5.09
C LEU A 842 15.27 -33.22 5.56
N ARG A 843 15.59 -34.23 6.38
CA ARG A 843 14.63 -35.16 6.98
C ARG A 843 13.51 -34.47 7.78
N LYS A 844 13.81 -33.36 8.47
CA LYS A 844 12.83 -32.57 9.25
C LYS A 844 12.03 -31.60 8.36
N THR A 845 12.66 -31.08 7.31
CA THR A 845 12.03 -30.25 6.29
C THR A 845 10.98 -31.06 5.53
N MET A 846 11.35 -32.23 4.99
CA MET A 846 10.44 -33.14 4.31
C MET A 846 9.30 -33.62 5.21
N LEU A 847 9.57 -33.93 6.49
CA LEU A 847 8.52 -34.23 7.45
C LEU A 847 7.53 -33.07 7.58
N THR A 848 8.03 -31.82 7.66
CA THR A 848 7.15 -30.65 7.77
C THR A 848 6.29 -30.51 6.52
N PHE A 849 6.90 -30.60 5.34
CA PHE A 849 6.20 -30.58 4.05
C PHE A 849 5.05 -31.60 4.02
N VAL A 850 5.33 -32.89 4.28
CA VAL A 850 4.33 -33.97 4.32
C VAL A 850 3.19 -33.68 5.30
N THR A 851 3.48 -33.09 6.48
CA THR A 851 2.43 -32.75 7.47
C THR A 851 1.57 -31.53 7.11
N ARG A 852 1.84 -30.87 5.98
CA ARG A 852 1.08 -29.71 5.48
C ARG A 852 0.31 -29.98 4.20
N LEU A 853 0.66 -31.02 3.45
CA LEU A 853 -0.05 -31.43 2.24
C LEU A 853 -1.52 -31.80 2.54
N TYR A 854 -2.42 -31.43 1.63
CA TYR A 854 -3.82 -31.87 1.68
C TYR A 854 -3.95 -33.24 1.02
N LEU A 855 -4.13 -34.29 1.82
CA LEU A 855 -4.16 -35.67 1.35
C LEU A 855 -5.58 -36.23 1.16
N ASN A 856 -6.63 -35.56 1.66
CA ASN A 856 -7.97 -36.13 1.70
C ASN A 856 -8.62 -36.41 0.33
N GLY A 857 -8.09 -35.86 -0.76
CA GLY A 857 -8.53 -36.16 -2.13
C GLY A 857 -7.49 -36.90 -2.98
N ALA A 858 -6.41 -37.41 -2.38
CA ALA A 858 -5.40 -38.17 -3.10
C ALA A 858 -5.89 -39.59 -3.41
N ASN A 859 -5.31 -40.24 -4.43
CA ASN A 859 -5.76 -41.57 -4.86
C ASN A 859 -5.67 -42.60 -3.72
N LYS A 860 -6.67 -43.49 -3.62
CA LYS A 860 -6.72 -44.62 -2.67
C LYS A 860 -5.43 -45.47 -2.69
N SER A 861 -4.84 -45.70 -3.88
CA SER A 861 -3.55 -46.39 -4.03
C SER A 861 -2.39 -45.68 -3.33
N ASP A 862 -2.34 -44.35 -3.48
CA ASP A 862 -1.25 -43.51 -2.98
C ASP A 862 -1.39 -43.37 -1.45
N LEU A 863 -2.61 -43.20 -0.95
CA LEU A 863 -2.93 -43.20 0.49
C LEU A 863 -2.51 -44.51 1.19
N ILE A 864 -2.79 -45.66 0.58
CA ILE A 864 -2.40 -46.98 1.11
C ILE A 864 -0.86 -47.11 1.17
N GLU A 865 -0.15 -46.68 0.12
CA GLU A 865 1.32 -46.73 0.11
C GLU A 865 1.94 -45.70 1.07
N ILE A 866 1.36 -44.51 1.23
CA ILE A 866 1.75 -43.51 2.24
C ILE A 866 1.65 -44.12 3.65
N LYS A 867 0.52 -44.75 4.00
CA LYS A 867 0.32 -45.44 5.28
C LYS A 867 1.41 -46.49 5.50
N LYS A 868 1.66 -47.34 4.49
CA LYS A 868 2.67 -48.40 4.52
C LYS A 868 4.09 -47.85 4.72
N GLN A 869 4.47 -46.77 4.02
CA GLN A 869 5.76 -46.11 4.23
C GLN A 869 5.88 -45.49 5.63
N ILE A 870 4.83 -44.85 6.14
CA ILE A 870 4.84 -44.27 7.50
C ILE A 870 5.00 -45.35 8.58
N ILE A 871 4.32 -46.50 8.45
CA ILE A 871 4.50 -47.64 9.36
C ILE A 871 5.95 -48.12 9.30
N LYS A 872 6.47 -48.37 8.09
CA LYS A 872 7.86 -48.81 7.88
C LYS A 872 8.89 -47.83 8.47
N ILE A 873 8.70 -46.52 8.31
CA ILE A 873 9.57 -45.48 8.91
C ILE A 873 9.54 -45.57 10.44
N ASN A 874 8.38 -45.79 11.05
CA ASN A 874 8.26 -45.91 12.51
C ASN A 874 8.86 -47.21 13.07
N GLU A 875 8.85 -48.30 12.29
CA GLU A 875 9.42 -49.59 12.69
C GLU A 875 10.94 -49.68 12.46
N GLU A 876 11.41 -49.32 11.27
CA GLU A 876 12.81 -49.51 10.85
C GLU A 876 13.72 -48.32 11.17
N LYS A 877 13.23 -47.07 11.03
CA LYS A 877 14.04 -45.84 11.17
C LYS A 877 13.30 -44.70 11.92
N PRO A 878 12.78 -44.93 13.14
CA PRO A 878 11.87 -44.01 13.81
C PRO A 878 12.46 -42.61 14.05
N LEU A 879 11.60 -41.59 13.89
CA LEU A 879 11.94 -40.19 14.19
C LEU A 879 12.16 -40.00 15.69
N LYS A 880 13.29 -39.36 16.08
CA LYS A 880 13.67 -39.18 17.49
C LYS A 880 12.60 -38.46 18.32
N LEU A 881 12.06 -37.36 17.81
CA LEU A 881 11.11 -36.50 18.53
C LEU A 881 9.71 -37.12 18.62
N GLN A 882 9.15 -37.20 19.82
CA GLN A 882 7.79 -37.71 20.03
C GLN A 882 6.69 -36.90 19.29
N PRO A 883 6.73 -35.55 19.23
CA PRO A 883 5.77 -34.79 18.42
C PRO A 883 5.83 -35.12 16.93
N ALA A 884 7.02 -35.41 16.40
CA ALA A 884 7.23 -35.76 14.99
C ALA A 884 6.60 -37.12 14.64
N ARG A 885 6.82 -38.15 15.48
CA ARG A 885 6.12 -39.44 15.35
C ARG A 885 4.61 -39.28 15.45
N LYS A 886 4.12 -38.50 16.42
CA LYS A 886 2.68 -38.23 16.57
C LYS A 886 2.08 -37.49 15.37
N ALA A 887 2.85 -36.66 14.67
CA ALA A 887 2.40 -36.01 13.44
C ALA A 887 2.21 -37.03 12.31
N LEU A 888 3.14 -37.97 12.12
CA LEU A 888 2.97 -39.07 11.16
C LEU A 888 1.82 -40.02 11.54
N SER A 889 1.66 -40.35 12.84
CA SER A 889 0.52 -41.17 13.29
C SER A 889 -0.82 -40.53 12.94
N LYS A 890 -0.96 -39.20 13.13
CA LYS A 890 -2.17 -38.47 12.72
C LYS A 890 -2.48 -38.57 11.22
N ILE A 891 -1.45 -38.65 10.37
CA ILE A 891 -1.65 -38.83 8.93
C ILE A 891 -2.22 -40.22 8.67
N VAL A 892 -1.70 -41.26 9.35
CA VAL A 892 -2.29 -42.62 9.29
C VAL A 892 -3.73 -42.62 9.83
N ASP A 893 -3.99 -42.01 10.99
CA ASP A 893 -5.35 -41.89 11.55
C ASP A 893 -6.32 -41.20 10.57
N THR A 894 -5.82 -40.22 9.79
CA THR A 894 -6.61 -39.50 8.76
C THR A 894 -6.83 -40.38 7.53
N ILE A 895 -5.80 -41.07 7.05
CA ILE A 895 -5.89 -42.00 5.91
C ILE A 895 -6.88 -43.12 6.22
N ASP A 896 -6.82 -43.69 7.43
CA ASP A 896 -7.71 -44.76 7.86
C ASP A 896 -9.16 -44.27 7.85
N SER A 897 -9.42 -43.07 8.38
CA SER A 897 -10.77 -42.49 8.31
C SER A 897 -11.29 -42.24 6.89
N ILE A 898 -10.44 -42.00 5.89
CA ILE A 898 -10.86 -41.81 4.50
C ILE A 898 -11.10 -43.18 3.84
N VAL A 899 -10.15 -44.09 3.98
CA VAL A 899 -10.16 -45.41 3.34
C VAL A 899 -11.25 -46.31 3.92
N ASP A 900 -11.59 -46.17 5.20
CA ASP A 900 -12.67 -46.90 5.85
C ASP A 900 -14.06 -46.33 5.49
N LEU A 901 -14.24 -45.00 5.42
CA LEU A 901 -15.51 -44.39 4.99
C LEU A 901 -15.87 -44.77 3.54
N GLU A 902 -14.90 -44.73 2.62
CA GLU A 902 -15.16 -45.17 1.23
C GLU A 902 -15.46 -46.67 1.14
N GLN A 903 -15.01 -47.50 2.09
CA GLN A 903 -15.39 -48.93 2.12
C GLN A 903 -16.82 -49.12 2.60
N GLU A 904 -17.31 -48.28 3.52
CA GLU A 904 -18.72 -48.27 3.92
C GLU A 904 -19.62 -47.81 2.75
N ASP A 905 -19.23 -46.76 2.00
CA ASP A 905 -19.91 -46.31 0.78
C ASP A 905 -19.87 -47.37 -0.36
N ASP A 906 -18.72 -48.03 -0.58
CA ASP A 906 -18.58 -49.13 -1.54
C ASP A 906 -19.48 -50.33 -1.15
N GLU A 907 -19.57 -50.66 0.15
CA GLU A 907 -20.41 -51.77 0.66
C GLU A 907 -21.91 -51.45 0.59
N GLU A 908 -22.35 -50.21 0.88
CA GLU A 908 -23.75 -49.79 0.73
C GLU A 908 -24.20 -49.80 -0.74
N ASN A 909 -23.40 -49.23 -1.66
CA ASN A 909 -23.71 -49.29 -3.10
C ASN A 909 -23.75 -50.73 -3.63
N THR A 910 -22.79 -51.57 -3.24
CA THR A 910 -22.75 -52.99 -3.63
C THR A 910 -23.88 -53.81 -2.98
N GLN A 911 -24.48 -53.33 -1.89
CA GLN A 911 -25.66 -53.95 -1.28
C GLN A 911 -26.95 -53.51 -1.99
N GLN A 912 -27.04 -52.23 -2.38
CA GLN A 912 -28.15 -51.69 -3.15
C GLN A 912 -28.24 -52.32 -4.56
N ASP A 913 -27.10 -52.48 -5.26
CA ASP A 913 -27.02 -53.22 -6.54
C ASP A 913 -27.47 -54.70 -6.41
N LYS A 914 -27.25 -55.34 -5.24
CA LYS A 914 -27.70 -56.71 -4.97
C LYS A 914 -29.18 -56.78 -4.66
N ASP A 915 -29.73 -55.77 -4.01
CA ASP A 915 -31.15 -55.72 -3.65
C ASP A 915 -32.00 -55.35 -4.88
N ASP A 916 -31.51 -54.49 -5.77
CA ASP A 916 -32.11 -54.27 -7.10
C ASP A 916 -32.02 -55.52 -7.99
N ALA A 917 -30.87 -56.20 -8.04
CA ALA A 917 -30.72 -57.48 -8.76
C ALA A 917 -31.48 -58.66 -8.12
N ASN A 918 -32.01 -58.51 -6.89
CA ASN A 918 -32.95 -59.45 -6.26
C ASN A 918 -34.40 -59.09 -6.59
N ASN A 919 -34.76 -57.81 -6.66
CA ASN A 919 -36.08 -57.33 -7.08
C ASN A 919 -36.40 -57.77 -8.52
N GLU A 920 -35.45 -57.68 -9.45
CA GLU A 920 -35.63 -58.21 -10.81
C GLU A 920 -35.92 -59.72 -10.82
N LYS A 921 -35.23 -60.50 -9.98
CA LYS A 921 -35.43 -61.97 -9.86
C LYS A 921 -36.69 -62.39 -9.11
N GLN A 922 -37.30 -61.50 -8.33
CA GLN A 922 -38.63 -61.73 -7.75
C GLN A 922 -39.72 -61.46 -8.80
N ASN A 923 -39.60 -60.40 -9.61
CA ASN A 923 -40.54 -60.11 -10.70
C ASN A 923 -40.56 -61.18 -11.81
N GLU A 924 -39.44 -61.88 -12.07
CA GLU A 924 -39.43 -63.02 -13.00
C GLU A 924 -40.11 -64.28 -12.44
N ASN A 925 -40.18 -64.45 -11.11
CA ASN A 925 -40.79 -65.65 -10.49
C ASN A 925 -42.31 -65.53 -10.25
N GLU A 926 -42.88 -64.31 -10.13
CA GLU A 926 -44.33 -64.16 -9.98
C GLU A 926 -45.10 -64.25 -11.32
N ASN A 927 -44.41 -64.14 -12.47
CA ASN A 927 -45.01 -64.28 -13.80
C ASN A 927 -45.05 -65.72 -14.36
N ALA A 928 -44.58 -66.72 -13.60
CA ALA A 928 -44.43 -68.10 -14.08
C ALA A 928 -45.63 -69.03 -13.80
N ASP A 929 -46.63 -68.59 -13.01
CA ASP A 929 -47.71 -69.46 -12.49
C ASP A 929 -49.11 -69.19 -13.10
N GLN A 930 -49.20 -68.42 -14.21
CA GLN A 930 -50.48 -68.12 -14.90
C GLN A 930 -50.43 -68.18 -16.44
N ALA A 931 -50.05 -69.32 -17.04
CA ALA A 931 -50.35 -69.62 -18.45
C ALA A 931 -50.21 -71.12 -18.85
N GLU A 932 -50.98 -72.04 -18.26
CA GLU A 932 -51.25 -73.36 -18.89
C GLU A 932 -52.76 -73.68 -18.87
N GLU A 933 -53.52 -73.08 -19.80
CA GLU A 933 -54.72 -73.70 -20.40
C GLU A 933 -54.68 -73.49 -21.93
N GLU A 934 -54.41 -74.58 -22.65
CA GLU A 934 -55.01 -75.06 -23.92
C GLU A 934 -55.51 -74.04 -24.99
N GLU A 935 -55.33 -74.23 -26.30
CA GLU A 935 -54.54 -75.15 -27.14
C GLU A 935 -54.67 -74.65 -28.61
N ASP A 936 -53.77 -75.07 -29.52
CA ASP A 936 -53.94 -75.13 -30.99
C ASP A 936 -54.23 -73.83 -31.82
N GLN A 937 -53.75 -73.65 -33.07
CA GLN A 937 -53.07 -74.57 -34.00
C GLN A 937 -52.23 -73.82 -35.07
N GLU A 938 -51.07 -74.39 -35.41
CA GLU A 938 -50.37 -74.42 -36.71
C GLU A 938 -50.23 -73.18 -37.66
N SER A 939 -48.96 -72.79 -37.82
CA SER A 939 -48.19 -72.80 -39.09
C SER A 939 -47.94 -71.51 -39.92
N ASP A 940 -46.64 -71.17 -39.92
CA ASP A 940 -45.76 -70.93 -41.08
C ASP A 940 -45.57 -69.52 -41.70
N ASN A 941 -44.28 -69.19 -41.84
CA ASN A 941 -43.62 -68.24 -42.73
C ASN A 941 -44.21 -66.84 -43.02
N GLY A 942 -43.53 -65.82 -42.46
CA GLY A 942 -42.41 -65.26 -43.23
C GLY A 942 -42.44 -63.78 -43.64
N SER A 943 -41.29 -63.14 -43.46
CA SER A 943 -40.72 -62.09 -44.32
C SER A 943 -41.38 -60.69 -44.41
N SER A 944 -40.86 -59.81 -43.54
CA SER A 944 -40.04 -58.65 -43.98
C SER A 944 -40.68 -57.32 -44.44
N ILE A 945 -39.86 -56.27 -44.29
CA ILE A 945 -39.78 -54.98 -45.00
C ILE A 945 -40.46 -53.73 -44.38
N LEU A 946 -39.56 -52.90 -43.82
CA LEU A 946 -39.43 -51.43 -43.89
C LEU A 946 -40.64 -50.52 -43.61
N GLY A 947 -40.37 -49.47 -42.82
CA GLY A 947 -40.56 -48.11 -43.36
C GLY A 947 -40.98 -47.01 -42.40
N SER A 948 -40.00 -46.19 -41.99
CA SER A 948 -40.06 -44.71 -41.94
C SER A 948 -41.17 -43.94 -41.19
N ASN A 949 -40.69 -43.09 -40.28
CA ASN A 949 -41.02 -41.66 -40.14
C ASN A 949 -42.34 -41.16 -39.49
N LEU A 950 -42.08 -40.28 -38.51
CA LEU A 950 -42.79 -39.07 -38.07
C LEU A 950 -44.21 -39.17 -37.50
N ASP A 951 -44.36 -38.51 -36.35
CA ASP A 951 -45.38 -37.51 -35.97
C ASP A 951 -46.81 -37.69 -36.54
N HIS A 952 -47.87 -37.53 -35.73
CA HIS A 952 -48.11 -36.29 -35.00
C HIS A 952 -49.40 -36.39 -34.12
N GLN A 953 -49.58 -35.41 -33.22
CA GLN A 953 -50.84 -34.97 -32.58
C GLN A 953 -51.32 -35.71 -31.30
N ILE A 954 -51.36 -35.03 -30.12
CA ILE A 954 -52.49 -34.26 -29.50
C ILE A 954 -53.44 -35.24 -28.75
N GLU A 955 -53.88 -35.07 -27.50
CA GLU A 955 -54.54 -33.94 -26.79
C GLU A 955 -54.34 -34.17 -25.25
N LEU A 956 -53.92 -33.17 -24.44
CA LEU A 956 -54.71 -32.28 -23.55
C LEU A 956 -55.40 -32.88 -22.29
N SER A 957 -55.47 -32.02 -21.26
CA SER A 957 -56.34 -32.03 -20.07
C SER A 957 -56.11 -33.09 -18.98
N ASP A 958 -56.37 -32.85 -17.68
CA ASP A 958 -56.48 -31.62 -16.84
C ASP A 958 -56.60 -32.13 -15.35
N ASP A 959 -56.50 -31.22 -14.36
CA ASP A 959 -57.03 -31.36 -12.97
C ASP A 959 -56.40 -32.47 -12.06
N GLU A 960 -56.44 -32.47 -10.72
CA GLU A 960 -56.73 -31.50 -9.64
C GLU A 960 -56.06 -32.11 -8.35
N ASP A 961 -55.24 -31.37 -7.59
CA ASP A 961 -55.53 -30.84 -6.23
C ASP A 961 -55.01 -31.66 -5.03
N ASP A 962 -55.08 -31.00 -3.86
CA ASP A 962 -54.90 -31.44 -2.46
C ASP A 962 -53.47 -31.68 -1.92
N GLU A 963 -52.94 -30.78 -1.07
CA GLU A 963 -53.21 -30.62 0.39
C GLU A 963 -52.41 -31.65 1.23
N LYS A 964 -51.79 -31.37 2.39
CA LYS A 964 -51.77 -30.19 3.29
C LYS A 964 -50.69 -30.39 4.37
N GLN A 965 -50.13 -29.28 4.91
CA GLN A 965 -49.80 -29.07 6.35
C GLN A 965 -48.80 -30.04 7.07
N ASP A 966 -48.11 -29.68 8.17
CA ASP A 966 -48.30 -28.60 9.16
C ASP A 966 -46.96 -28.14 9.80
N GLN A 967 -46.94 -26.85 10.20
CA GLN A 967 -46.38 -26.22 11.42
C GLN A 967 -44.90 -26.47 11.81
N ASP A 968 -44.03 -25.46 11.97
CA ASP A 968 -44.10 -24.18 12.71
C ASP A 968 -43.99 -24.33 14.25
N ASP A 969 -43.02 -23.63 14.83
CA ASP A 969 -43.01 -23.19 16.24
C ASP A 969 -42.41 -21.76 16.28
N GLU A 970 -43.31 -20.81 16.56
CA GLU A 970 -43.17 -19.38 16.85
C GLU A 970 -42.39 -19.11 18.17
N ASP A 971 -41.95 -17.90 18.58
CA ASP A 971 -41.71 -16.56 17.98
C ASP A 971 -41.09 -15.65 19.11
N GLU A 972 -40.94 -14.35 18.85
CA GLU A 972 -40.69 -13.21 19.76
C GLU A 972 -39.25 -13.03 20.29
N GLY A 973 -38.63 -11.83 20.22
CA GLY A 973 -39.04 -10.55 19.62
C GLY A 973 -38.33 -9.35 20.26
N GLU A 974 -38.00 -8.31 19.47
CA GLU A 974 -38.05 -6.85 19.76
C GLU A 974 -37.23 -6.04 18.72
N ASP A 975 -37.72 -4.83 18.41
CA ASP A 975 -37.63 -4.17 17.10
C ASP A 975 -36.76 -2.88 17.04
N GLU A 976 -36.88 -2.18 15.89
CA GLU A 976 -36.61 -0.75 15.61
C GLU A 976 -35.16 -0.36 15.18
N ASP A 977 -34.93 0.42 14.11
CA ASP A 977 -35.82 0.95 13.04
C ASP A 977 -34.99 1.40 11.81
N SER A 978 -35.51 1.31 10.58
CA SER A 978 -34.92 1.94 9.36
C SER A 978 -35.85 1.91 8.13
N PRO A 979 -36.02 3.05 7.40
CA PRO A 979 -37.00 3.18 6.30
C PRO A 979 -36.53 2.64 4.91
N PRO A 980 -37.45 2.44 3.94
CA PRO A 980 -37.25 1.53 2.80
C PRO A 980 -36.78 2.17 1.49
N LEU A 981 -36.25 1.32 0.59
CA LEU A 981 -35.96 1.62 -0.82
C LEU A 981 -37.04 1.04 -1.78
N PRO A 982 -37.33 1.69 -2.92
CA PRO A 982 -38.40 1.28 -3.87
C PRO A 982 -37.99 0.12 -4.81
N PRO A 983 -38.96 -0.56 -5.47
CA PRO A 983 -38.76 -1.90 -6.03
C PRO A 983 -38.20 -1.95 -7.46
N ARG A 984 -37.43 -3.03 -7.74
CA ARG A 984 -36.98 -3.40 -9.09
C ARG A 984 -38.11 -4.00 -9.94
N GLY A 985 -38.26 -3.51 -11.18
CA GLY A 985 -39.19 -4.06 -12.18
C GLY A 985 -38.64 -5.32 -12.88
N LYS A 986 -39.54 -6.22 -13.30
CA LYS A 986 -39.22 -7.47 -14.01
C LYS A 986 -38.88 -7.23 -15.50
N PRO A 987 -38.04 -8.08 -16.14
CA PRO A 987 -37.67 -7.94 -17.55
C PRO A 987 -38.80 -8.38 -18.50
N ARG A 988 -38.82 -7.82 -19.71
CA ARG A 988 -39.74 -8.19 -20.79
C ARG A 988 -38.99 -8.63 -22.04
N VAL A 989 -39.25 -9.86 -22.48
CA VAL A 989 -38.74 -10.44 -23.74
C VAL A 989 -39.59 -9.99 -24.92
N LEU A 990 -38.97 -9.68 -26.07
CA LEU A 990 -39.66 -9.61 -27.38
C LEU A 990 -38.68 -9.94 -28.53
N ARG A 991 -39.13 -10.74 -29.51
CA ARG A 991 -38.34 -11.31 -30.62
C ARG A 991 -38.44 -10.49 -31.93
N ARG A 992 -37.42 -10.68 -32.80
CA ARG A 992 -37.24 -10.17 -34.18
C ARG A 992 -38.37 -10.48 -35.18
N ARG A 993 -38.46 -9.63 -36.22
CA ARG A 993 -38.51 -9.93 -37.69
C ARG A 993 -38.02 -8.64 -38.40
N ILE A 994 -36.93 -8.61 -39.19
CA ILE A 994 -36.65 -9.19 -40.53
C ILE A 994 -37.45 -8.53 -41.68
N ILE A 995 -36.71 -7.87 -42.58
CA ILE A 995 -36.74 -7.81 -44.06
C ILE A 995 -35.52 -6.94 -44.47
N LYS A 996 -34.77 -7.07 -45.57
CA LYS A 996 -34.31 -8.11 -46.54
C LYS A 996 -33.80 -7.30 -47.77
N GLN A 997 -32.60 -7.59 -48.29
CA GLN A 997 -32.11 -7.48 -49.70
C GLN A 997 -30.56 -7.63 -49.65
N GLU A 998 -29.91 -8.60 -50.32
CA GLU A 998 -29.74 -8.80 -51.80
C GLU A 998 -28.84 -7.68 -52.39
N GLU A 999 -27.88 -7.87 -53.32
CA GLU A 999 -27.36 -9.00 -54.13
C GLU A 999 -25.79 -8.94 -54.18
N ASP A 1000 -24.93 -9.91 -54.59
CA ASP A 1000 -24.85 -11.41 -54.58
C ASP A 1000 -23.42 -11.87 -55.10
N GLU A 1001 -23.10 -13.19 -55.10
CA GLU A 1001 -22.09 -13.94 -55.95
C GLU A 1001 -20.54 -13.82 -55.68
N GLU A 1002 -19.63 -14.80 -55.93
CA GLU A 1002 -19.63 -16.17 -56.55
C GLU A 1002 -18.37 -16.98 -56.02
N GLU A 1003 -18.49 -18.26 -55.63
CA GLU A 1003 -18.02 -19.52 -56.31
C GLU A 1003 -16.48 -19.82 -56.26
N GLU A 1004 -16.05 -20.91 -55.59
CA GLU A 1004 -15.57 -22.22 -56.15
C GLU A 1004 -14.01 -22.27 -56.21
N GLU A 1005 -13.27 -23.40 -56.20
CA GLU A 1005 -13.53 -24.84 -56.31
C GLU A 1005 -12.31 -25.63 -55.71
N GLU A 1006 -12.49 -26.88 -55.27
CA GLU A 1006 -11.56 -28.07 -55.36
C GLU A 1006 -10.06 -28.00 -54.90
N GLU A 1007 -9.31 -29.08 -54.61
CA GLU A 1007 -9.48 -30.54 -54.74
C GLU A 1007 -8.64 -31.32 -53.69
N GLU A 1008 -8.62 -32.66 -53.83
CA GLU A 1008 -8.00 -33.75 -53.02
C GLU A 1008 -6.43 -33.71 -53.02
N GLU A 1009 -5.62 -34.60 -52.41
CA GLU A 1009 -5.70 -36.05 -52.12
C GLU A 1009 -4.60 -36.52 -51.11
N ASP A 1010 -4.62 -37.79 -50.69
CA ASP A 1010 -3.70 -38.47 -49.75
C ASP A 1010 -2.21 -38.55 -50.19
N THR A 1011 -1.27 -38.79 -49.24
CA THR A 1011 -0.47 -40.06 -49.17
C THR A 1011 0.64 -40.11 -48.11
N ASP A 1012 0.92 -41.33 -47.61
CA ASP A 1012 2.08 -41.72 -46.81
C ASP A 1012 3.45 -41.45 -47.48
N ALA A 1013 4.54 -41.27 -46.70
CA ALA A 1013 5.70 -42.19 -46.72
C ALA A 1013 6.85 -41.87 -45.75
N HIS A 1014 7.53 -42.93 -45.34
CA HIS A 1014 8.71 -43.01 -44.48
C HIS A 1014 10.05 -42.45 -45.05
N SER A 1015 10.89 -41.97 -44.11
CA SER A 1015 12.33 -42.29 -43.89
C SER A 1015 13.47 -41.76 -44.79
N ALA A 1016 14.31 -40.94 -44.14
CA ALA A 1016 15.74 -41.19 -43.82
C ALA A 1016 16.90 -40.89 -44.81
N PHE A 1017 18.09 -40.67 -44.20
CA PHE A 1017 19.45 -40.53 -44.76
C PHE A 1017 19.74 -39.25 -45.60
N GLU A 1018 20.94 -38.66 -45.64
CA GLU A 1018 22.11 -38.51 -44.73
C GLU A 1018 23.05 -37.45 -45.40
N ASP A 1019 24.06 -36.93 -44.66
CA ASP A 1019 25.28 -36.25 -45.15
C ASP A 1019 25.20 -35.05 -46.14
N ASP A 1020 25.46 -33.82 -45.66
CA ASP A 1020 26.81 -33.17 -45.68
C ASP A 1020 26.85 -31.91 -44.77
#